data_AF-A0A8C9S993-F1
#
_entry.id   AF-A0A8C9S993-F1
#
_cell.length_a   1.000
_cell.length_b   1.000
_cell.length_c   1.000
_cell.angle_alpha   90.00
_cell.angle_beta   90.00
_cell.angle_gamma   90.00
#
_symmetry.space_group_name_H-M   'P 1'
#
loop_
_entity.id
_entity.type
_entity.pdbx_description
1 polymer ?
#
loop_
_entity_poly.entity_id
_entity_poly.type
_entity_poly.pdbx_seq_one_letter_code
_entity_poly.pdbx_strand_id
1 'polypeptide(L)'
;HQFRVSTLIKGSIARKRDLNPETLSAEAAVLLLHSISGWALVPDTKHMTSSYPNRMEKWGLNTYLYGPKDDLKHRLLWREVYSHEEEAQLKALVSEAESRGLRFVYALSPGQDIVFSSSCDVTLLKRKLRQVADLGCKAFAVLFDDIDHSLCQADRDAFSSFAHAQVSVVNEIFRFLGEPSVFLFCPTEYCGSLCSPSVAKSPYLLTVGEDLLPGISVIWTGSKVISRELSAESLADVRAALQRPPLVWDNLHANDYDSRRVFLGPFKGRPPGLRAHIRGLLLNPNCEFEANYIPLHTLGAWFRRAFLRNDLVSDGPFRPDEASRGLTLGAIPADGRGAYCPEKMLSAALQDWLEELNQPLQPGAAVAPAPRVRVGLLLPSKVSAPAELGSSGARSKSRNSEGADNHCARKAPAEVPPGRRSPSGASLGPNLNLQKEEREQATDAASRGKEGGPKVGRQGKTPSVEDDGGRGREGKEGDRERNGPSGSARVKGQGRAPCGGKGPLSEQEVRLLVGLYFLPHEHGPAARRLLKDLTWLKSNSHYVSVNGKKSQPHKVEEWRLRASSFQAACEEIARLHGSVVNSVNRAFLYDLYPYVWDLRNTALVAKAFVTWLGCGTTAGADVLGVESEPWVFKGGLSGEVQMLLPIGANGELFSHPPPLFPTSRLYNIRPFQNRDKCDSAVSHPDLIGDRYVGASLALCPEYSFVLEDELGVCGCALGVLDARSFAKRYQASWLPAMRDKYRPRAHGGAASQEAAQLFQDELSDYPDSLLYHFPSRLCLDALPELVDCSVTRSLLTALLTALKANGSQGVFCEVLPTDHPRLEFLAKLGFLEIPRGETRLREALVLGRLL
;
A
#
# COMPACT_ATOMS: atom_id res chain seq x y z
N HIS A 1 23.07 72.43 -40.33
CA HIS A 1 22.13 72.80 -39.24
C HIS A 1 22.40 71.87 -38.05
N GLN A 2 22.75 72.31 -36.83
CA GLN A 2 22.06 73.25 -35.89
C GLN A 2 20.67 72.71 -35.48
N PHE A 3 20.20 72.66 -34.22
CA PHE A 3 20.67 72.97 -32.84
C PHE A 3 20.14 71.82 -31.92
N ARG A 4 20.70 71.35 -30.79
CA ARG A 4 21.12 71.92 -29.48
C ARG A 4 20.02 72.51 -28.55
N VAL A 5 19.79 71.82 -27.42
CA VAL A 5 19.67 72.32 -26.02
C VAL A 5 18.30 72.65 -25.37
N SER A 6 18.20 72.29 -24.07
CA SER A 6 17.24 72.64 -22.99
C SER A 6 15.89 71.90 -22.99
N THR A 7 15.45 71.12 -21.98
CA THR A 7 15.55 71.13 -20.50
C THR A 7 14.39 71.85 -19.78
N LEU A 8 13.76 71.11 -18.85
CA LEU A 8 12.82 71.51 -17.77
C LEU A 8 11.42 72.05 -18.12
N ILE A 9 10.40 71.19 -17.93
CA ILE A 9 9.31 71.47 -16.97
C ILE A 9 9.09 70.23 -16.09
N LYS A 10 9.32 70.37 -14.78
CA LYS A 10 8.71 69.52 -13.74
C LYS A 10 7.35 70.12 -13.39
N GLY A 11 6.31 69.31 -13.22
CA GLY A 11 5.06 69.77 -12.59
C GLY A 11 3.83 68.93 -12.91
N SER A 12 3.17 68.43 -11.87
CA SER A 12 1.82 67.81 -11.87
C SER A 12 1.65 66.49 -12.67
N ILE A 13 1.79 65.32 -12.05
CA ILE A 13 0.85 64.65 -11.10
C ILE A 13 -0.21 63.78 -11.81
N ALA A 14 -0.18 62.48 -11.46
CA ALA A 14 -1.27 61.50 -11.44
C ALA A 14 -2.32 61.48 -12.57
N ARG A 15 -2.15 60.52 -13.49
CA ARG A 15 -3.03 59.33 -13.62
C ARG A 15 -2.77 58.59 -14.94
N LYS A 16 -2.38 57.32 -14.86
CA LYS A 16 -3.01 56.24 -15.65
C LYS A 16 -2.56 54.83 -15.22
N ARG A 17 -3.49 54.18 -14.52
CA ARG A 17 -3.71 52.73 -14.45
C ARG A 17 -2.63 51.92 -13.75
N ASP A 18 -2.79 51.94 -12.44
CA ASP A 18 -2.76 50.76 -11.58
C ASP A 18 -3.19 49.49 -12.35
N LEU A 19 -2.25 48.56 -12.51
CA LEU A 19 -2.58 47.17 -12.80
C LEU A 19 -3.07 46.57 -11.49
N ASN A 20 -4.36 46.27 -11.40
CA ASN A 20 -4.94 45.68 -10.21
C ASN A 20 -4.29 44.30 -9.95
N PRO A 21 -3.61 44.04 -8.81
CA PRO A 21 -2.90 42.78 -8.59
C PRO A 21 -3.80 41.55 -8.41
N GLU A 22 -5.12 41.73 -8.35
CA GLU A 22 -6.07 40.72 -7.86
C GLU A 22 -6.53 39.68 -8.89
N THR A 23 -6.12 39.75 -10.17
CA THR A 23 -6.39 38.71 -11.17
C THR A 23 -5.27 37.67 -11.29
N LEU A 24 -4.81 37.17 -10.14
CA LEU A 24 -4.01 35.96 -10.06
C LEU A 24 -4.92 34.74 -10.30
N SER A 25 -4.77 34.07 -11.44
CA SER A 25 -5.52 32.84 -11.71
C SER A 25 -5.04 31.74 -10.77
N ALA A 26 -5.92 31.30 -9.85
CA ALA A 26 -5.53 30.29 -8.87
C ALA A 26 -5.10 28.98 -9.57
N GLU A 27 -3.95 28.46 -9.15
CA GLU A 27 -3.21 27.39 -9.84
C GLU A 27 -3.87 26.02 -9.58
N ALA A 28 -4.23 25.28 -10.64
CA ALA A 28 -4.53 23.85 -10.56
C ALA A 28 -3.23 23.08 -10.64
N ALA A 29 -2.80 22.53 -9.51
CA ALA A 29 -1.57 21.81 -9.44
C ALA A 29 -1.82 20.38 -8.97
N VAL A 30 -0.98 19.47 -9.43
CA VAL A 30 -0.82 18.14 -8.88
C VAL A 30 0.62 18.06 -8.44
N LEU A 31 0.83 17.68 -7.19
CA LEU A 31 2.13 17.24 -6.75
C LEU A 31 2.21 15.76 -7.06
N LEU A 32 3.34 15.33 -7.60
CA LEU A 32 3.69 13.93 -7.60
C LEU A 32 5.10 13.84 -7.08
N LEU A 33 5.21 13.50 -5.79
CA LEU A 33 5.89 12.29 -5.33
C LEU A 33 6.18 12.41 -3.82
N HIS A 34 5.82 11.37 -3.06
CA HIS A 34 6.24 11.24 -1.65
C HIS A 34 6.95 9.92 -1.35
N SER A 35 6.50 8.82 -1.95
CA SER A 35 7.36 7.64 -2.11
C SER A 35 7.18 7.04 -3.51
N ILE A 36 8.24 6.47 -4.04
CA ILE A 36 8.17 5.39 -5.02
C ILE A 36 8.88 4.21 -4.36
N SER A 37 8.20 3.59 -3.41
CA SER A 37 8.66 2.37 -2.75
C SER A 37 8.76 1.22 -3.76
N GLY A 38 9.89 1.13 -4.48
CA GLY A 38 10.21 0.05 -5.41
C GLY A 38 11.06 0.40 -6.63
N TRP A 39 11.35 1.67 -6.95
CA TRP A 39 11.85 2.05 -8.28
C TRP A 39 13.15 2.86 -8.33
N ALA A 40 14.00 2.71 -7.31
CA ALA A 40 15.42 3.01 -7.49
C ALA A 40 16.00 2.05 -8.56
N LEU A 41 16.45 2.60 -9.70
CA LEU A 41 17.31 1.95 -10.71
C LEU A 41 16.68 0.86 -11.62
N VAL A 42 15.62 1.18 -12.40
CA VAL A 42 15.22 0.36 -13.57
C VAL A 42 15.00 1.24 -14.83
N PRO A 43 15.48 0.88 -16.05
CA PRO A 43 15.59 1.84 -17.17
C PRO A 43 14.32 2.14 -17.99
N ASP A 44 13.18 1.45 -17.77
CA ASP A 44 11.98 1.56 -18.62
C ASP A 44 10.93 2.57 -18.11
N THR A 45 11.40 3.70 -17.56
CA THR A 45 10.57 4.79 -17.02
C THR A 45 9.71 5.54 -18.04
N LYS A 46 9.91 5.32 -19.34
CA LYS A 46 9.24 6.05 -20.45
C LYS A 46 7.72 6.02 -20.42
N HIS A 47 7.13 5.04 -19.73
CA HIS A 47 5.69 4.86 -19.69
C HIS A 47 4.98 5.83 -18.75
N MET A 48 5.44 5.89 -17.50
CA MET A 48 4.79 6.65 -16.43
C MET A 48 5.08 8.15 -16.57
N THR A 49 6.23 8.52 -17.15
CA THR A 49 6.56 9.91 -17.48
C THR A 49 5.62 10.52 -18.52
N SER A 50 4.93 9.72 -19.34
CA SER A 50 3.99 10.21 -20.36
C SER A 50 2.53 10.12 -19.93
N SER A 51 2.15 9.10 -19.14
CA SER A 51 0.76 8.85 -18.76
C SER A 51 0.19 9.83 -17.72
N TYR A 52 0.96 10.22 -16.69
CA TYR A 52 0.50 11.22 -15.73
C TYR A 52 0.26 12.59 -16.37
N PRO A 53 1.24 13.17 -17.10
CA PRO A 53 1.04 14.43 -17.79
C PRO A 53 -0.14 14.41 -18.76
N ASN A 54 -0.36 13.31 -19.49
CA ASN A 54 -1.51 13.12 -20.38
C ASN A 54 -2.85 13.11 -19.63
N ARG A 55 -2.97 12.36 -18.52
CA ARG A 55 -4.17 12.36 -17.65
C ARG A 55 -4.43 13.76 -17.08
N MET A 56 -3.39 14.48 -16.65
CA MET A 56 -3.48 15.85 -16.13
C MET A 56 -3.97 16.86 -17.18
N GLU A 57 -3.38 16.83 -18.37
CA GLU A 57 -3.76 17.62 -19.54
C GLU A 57 -5.24 17.40 -19.91
N LYS A 58 -5.65 16.13 -20.05
CA LYS A 58 -7.05 15.71 -20.30
C LYS A 58 -8.04 16.27 -19.28
N TRP A 59 -7.60 16.51 -18.03
CA TRP A 59 -8.43 17.01 -16.95
C TRP A 59 -8.23 18.50 -16.63
N GLY A 60 -7.43 19.23 -17.40
CA GLY A 60 -7.21 20.68 -17.22
C GLY A 60 -6.44 21.02 -15.94
N LEU A 61 -5.60 20.11 -15.46
CA LEU A 61 -4.63 20.32 -14.38
C LEU A 61 -3.33 20.85 -15.03
N ASN A 62 -2.62 21.79 -14.39
CA ASN A 62 -1.64 22.64 -15.09
C ASN A 62 -0.23 22.73 -14.48
N THR A 63 0.03 22.08 -13.36
CA THR A 63 1.33 22.13 -12.67
C THR A 63 1.68 20.76 -12.11
N TYR A 64 2.93 20.34 -12.27
CA TYR A 64 3.55 19.14 -11.73
C TYR A 64 4.70 19.55 -10.81
N LEU A 65 4.62 19.24 -9.52
CA LEU A 65 5.75 19.42 -8.59
C LEU A 65 6.51 18.10 -8.45
N TYR A 66 7.84 18.17 -8.60
CA TYR A 66 8.79 17.08 -8.37
C TYR A 66 9.43 17.21 -6.99
N GLY A 67 9.09 16.31 -6.06
CA GLY A 67 9.68 16.28 -4.71
C GLY A 67 9.71 14.91 -4.01
N PRO A 68 10.08 13.80 -4.70
CA PRO A 68 10.16 12.47 -4.09
C PRO A 68 11.07 12.45 -2.86
N LYS A 69 10.56 12.04 -1.69
CA LYS A 69 11.39 11.84 -0.49
C LYS A 69 12.41 10.71 -0.66
N ASP A 70 12.12 9.74 -1.54
CA ASP A 70 13.02 8.63 -1.88
C ASP A 70 14.14 9.02 -2.87
N ASP A 71 14.08 10.17 -3.55
CA ASP A 71 15.27 10.68 -4.26
C ASP A 71 16.25 11.18 -3.22
N LEU A 72 17.33 10.42 -3.01
CA LEU A 72 18.39 10.80 -2.10
C LEU A 72 18.89 12.23 -2.39
N LYS A 73 19.02 12.63 -3.66
CA LYS A 73 19.51 13.95 -4.05
C LYS A 73 18.45 15.06 -4.01
N HIS A 74 17.20 14.75 -3.67
CA HIS A 74 16.17 15.72 -3.31
C HIS A 74 16.24 16.11 -1.83
N ARG A 75 16.59 15.17 -0.93
CA ARG A 75 16.59 15.37 0.54
C ARG A 75 17.91 14.99 1.22
N LEU A 76 18.24 13.71 1.33
CA LEU A 76 19.36 13.22 2.16
C LEU A 76 20.75 13.69 1.67
N LEU A 77 20.93 13.78 0.36
CA LEU A 77 22.15 14.15 -0.35
C LEU A 77 21.92 15.42 -1.18
N TRP A 78 21.13 16.38 -0.69
CA TRP A 78 20.73 17.59 -1.43
C TRP A 78 21.91 18.45 -1.93
N ARG A 79 23.09 18.35 -1.28
CA ARG A 79 24.34 19.00 -1.70
C ARG A 79 24.95 18.38 -2.98
N GLU A 80 24.58 17.15 -3.32
CA GLU A 80 25.07 16.47 -4.51
C GLU A 80 24.31 16.87 -5.77
N VAL A 81 25.06 17.29 -6.78
CA VAL A 81 24.54 17.51 -8.14
C VAL A 81 24.09 16.18 -8.76
N TYR A 82 23.12 16.27 -9.68
CA TYR A 82 22.72 15.11 -10.48
C TYR A 82 23.88 14.67 -11.41
N SER A 83 23.99 13.36 -11.68
CA SER A 83 24.90 12.80 -12.68
C SER A 83 24.40 13.11 -14.09
N HIS A 84 25.22 12.86 -15.11
CA HIS A 84 24.82 13.07 -16.51
C HIS A 84 23.62 12.20 -16.92
N GLU A 85 23.51 10.99 -16.38
CA GLU A 85 22.37 10.09 -16.59
C GLU A 85 21.09 10.61 -15.93
N GLU A 86 21.21 11.08 -14.68
CA GLU A 86 20.11 11.68 -13.90
C GLU A 86 19.65 13.02 -14.53
N GLU A 87 20.58 13.86 -14.98
CA GLU A 87 20.30 15.09 -15.74
C GLU A 87 19.50 14.79 -17.03
N ALA A 88 19.90 13.76 -17.78
CA ALA A 88 19.20 13.37 -19.01
C ALA A 88 17.75 12.92 -18.74
N GLN A 89 17.53 12.18 -17.64
CA GLN A 89 16.20 11.77 -17.20
C GLN A 89 15.36 12.96 -16.75
N LEU A 90 15.91 13.83 -15.88
CA LEU A 90 15.21 15.00 -15.36
C LEU A 90 14.88 16.00 -16.48
N LYS A 91 15.78 16.21 -17.44
CA LYS A 91 15.56 17.05 -18.63
C LYS A 91 14.46 16.49 -19.54
N ALA A 92 14.40 15.17 -19.72
CA ALA A 92 13.32 14.53 -20.46
C ALA A 92 11.96 14.75 -19.77
N LEU A 93 11.90 14.62 -18.44
CA LEU A 93 10.70 14.87 -17.66
C LEU A 93 10.24 16.34 -17.69
N VAL A 94 11.17 17.30 -17.55
CA VAL A 94 10.89 18.74 -17.73
C VAL A 94 10.32 19.00 -19.13
N SER A 95 10.94 18.43 -20.17
CA SER A 95 10.51 18.62 -21.56
C SER A 95 9.13 18.02 -21.84
N GLU A 96 8.79 16.87 -21.25
CA GLU A 96 7.48 16.20 -21.39
C GLU A 96 6.38 16.91 -20.60
N ALA A 97 6.71 17.57 -19.47
CA ALA A 97 5.77 18.45 -18.79
C ALA A 97 5.48 19.72 -19.62
N GLU A 98 6.52 20.40 -20.12
CA GLU A 98 6.36 21.61 -20.92
C GLU A 98 5.63 21.34 -22.26
N SER A 99 5.89 20.19 -22.91
CA SER A 99 5.23 19.83 -24.18
C SER A 99 3.71 19.68 -24.08
N ARG A 100 3.20 19.47 -22.86
CA ARG A 100 1.77 19.28 -22.51
C ARG A 100 1.16 20.49 -21.80
N GLY A 101 1.88 21.61 -21.78
CA GLY A 101 1.43 22.83 -21.10
C GLY A 101 1.41 22.74 -19.57
N LEU A 102 2.12 21.77 -18.97
CA LEU A 102 2.29 21.67 -17.53
C LEU A 102 3.50 22.47 -17.06
N ARG A 103 3.32 23.24 -15.99
CA ARG A 103 4.42 23.85 -15.25
C ARG A 103 5.15 22.79 -14.43
N PHE A 104 6.41 22.50 -14.76
CA PHE A 104 7.29 21.70 -13.93
C PHE A 104 7.90 22.54 -12.80
N VAL A 105 7.70 22.14 -11.54
CA VAL A 105 8.26 22.78 -10.34
C VAL A 105 9.27 21.83 -9.69
N TYR A 106 10.55 22.21 -9.62
CA TYR A 106 11.57 21.42 -8.94
C TYR A 106 11.65 21.76 -7.45
N ALA A 107 11.38 20.81 -6.56
CA ALA A 107 11.58 20.99 -5.13
C ALA A 107 12.93 20.45 -4.63
N LEU A 108 13.42 21.02 -3.54
CA LEU A 108 14.58 20.53 -2.79
C LEU A 108 14.30 20.64 -1.28
N SER A 109 14.70 19.63 -0.51
CA SER A 109 14.48 19.53 0.94
C SER A 109 15.81 19.58 1.73
N PRO A 110 16.49 20.74 1.85
CA PRO A 110 17.79 20.83 2.52
C PRO A 110 17.72 20.79 4.05
N GLY A 111 16.51 20.89 4.64
CA GLY A 111 16.32 21.17 6.06
C GLY A 111 16.83 20.13 7.06
N GLN A 112 17.22 18.92 6.63
CA GLN A 112 17.63 17.85 7.54
C GLN A 112 19.02 18.07 8.14
N ASP A 113 19.94 18.73 7.42
CA ASP A 113 21.33 18.92 7.85
C ASP A 113 22.00 20.20 7.31
N ILE A 114 21.23 21.15 6.77
CA ILE A 114 21.74 22.47 6.37
C ILE A 114 22.22 23.28 7.57
N VAL A 115 23.37 23.94 7.43
CA VAL A 115 23.81 25.03 8.31
C VAL A 115 23.46 26.35 7.62
N PHE A 116 22.42 27.03 8.08
CA PHE A 116 21.84 28.20 7.41
C PHE A 116 22.83 29.37 7.24
N SER A 117 23.75 29.52 8.19
CA SER A 117 24.81 30.53 8.23
C SER A 117 26.05 30.16 7.39
N SER A 118 26.12 28.93 6.88
CA SER A 118 27.25 28.45 6.09
C SER A 118 27.15 28.94 4.65
N SER A 119 28.04 29.86 4.27
CA SER A 119 28.18 30.32 2.87
C SER A 119 28.52 29.18 1.90
N CYS A 120 29.13 28.09 2.40
CA CYS A 120 29.37 26.88 1.63
C CYS A 120 28.04 26.16 1.29
N ASP A 121 27.18 25.94 2.28
CA ASP A 121 25.88 25.28 2.08
C ASP A 121 24.96 26.10 1.18
N VAL A 122 24.89 27.42 1.39
CA VAL A 122 24.13 28.32 0.51
C VAL A 122 24.70 28.32 -0.93
N THR A 123 26.01 28.17 -1.11
CA THR A 123 26.62 28.04 -2.44
C THR A 123 26.31 26.69 -3.10
N LEU A 124 26.30 25.60 -2.34
CA LEU A 124 25.91 24.27 -2.85
C LEU A 124 24.42 24.23 -3.22
N LEU A 125 23.56 24.86 -2.42
CA LEU A 125 22.13 25.03 -2.70
C LEU A 125 21.90 25.77 -4.02
N LYS A 126 22.58 26.92 -4.21
CA LYS A 126 22.57 27.67 -5.47
C LYS A 126 23.08 26.84 -6.65
N ARG A 127 24.15 26.06 -6.47
CA ARG A 127 24.72 25.21 -7.52
C ARG A 127 23.73 24.12 -7.97
N LYS A 128 23.09 23.43 -7.03
CA LYS A 128 22.07 22.40 -7.30
C LYS A 128 20.87 22.98 -8.04
N LEU A 129 20.34 24.12 -7.59
CA LEU A 129 19.19 24.75 -8.23
C LEU A 129 19.53 25.34 -9.61
N ARG A 130 20.73 25.91 -9.79
CA ARG A 130 21.24 26.35 -11.11
C ARG A 130 21.34 25.17 -12.09
N GLN A 131 21.88 24.02 -11.66
CA GLN A 131 21.94 22.81 -12.51
C GLN A 131 20.56 22.48 -13.10
N VAL A 132 19.51 22.44 -12.26
CA VAL A 132 18.16 22.10 -12.72
C VAL A 132 17.52 23.23 -13.55
N ALA A 133 17.83 24.50 -13.26
CA ALA A 133 17.43 25.63 -14.10
C ALA A 133 18.01 25.52 -15.52
N ASP A 134 19.27 25.12 -15.64
CA ASP A 134 19.97 24.96 -16.93
C ASP A 134 19.44 23.76 -17.75
N LEU A 135 18.69 22.82 -17.12
CA LEU A 135 17.91 21.78 -17.83
C LEU A 135 16.60 22.31 -18.47
N GLY A 136 16.20 23.55 -18.15
CA GLY A 136 15.01 24.22 -18.68
C GLY A 136 13.90 24.49 -17.65
N CYS A 137 14.09 24.08 -16.39
CA CYS A 137 13.13 24.31 -15.31
C CYS A 137 13.05 25.80 -14.92
N LYS A 138 11.83 26.32 -14.74
CA LYS A 138 11.56 27.76 -14.51
C LYS A 138 10.82 28.05 -13.19
N ALA A 139 10.50 27.03 -12.41
CA ALA A 139 9.75 27.14 -11.17
C ALA A 139 10.33 26.20 -10.11
N PHE A 140 10.42 26.67 -8.87
CA PHE A 140 11.21 26.01 -7.83
C PHE A 140 10.46 25.96 -6.50
N ALA A 141 10.87 25.05 -5.62
CA ALA A 141 10.40 25.00 -4.24
C ALA A 141 11.54 24.65 -3.27
N VAL A 142 11.51 25.22 -2.08
CA VAL A 142 12.38 24.83 -0.96
C VAL A 142 11.49 24.37 0.19
N LEU A 143 11.75 23.16 0.68
CA LEU A 143 10.90 22.49 1.67
C LEU A 143 11.66 22.30 3.00
N PHE A 144 11.01 22.72 4.10
CA PHE A 144 11.47 22.52 5.47
C PHE A 144 10.44 21.73 6.30
N ASP A 145 9.78 20.79 5.64
CA ASP A 145 8.82 19.84 6.22
C ASP A 145 9.52 18.68 6.93
N ASP A 146 8.94 18.20 8.03
CA ASP A 146 9.38 17.03 8.80
C ASP A 146 10.86 17.07 9.23
N ILE A 147 11.24 18.18 9.86
CA ILE A 147 12.56 18.42 10.46
C ILE A 147 12.43 18.87 11.92
N ASP A 148 13.52 18.74 12.68
CA ASP A 148 13.59 19.29 14.04
C ASP A 148 13.62 20.83 14.00
N HIS A 149 13.09 21.48 15.03
CA HIS A 149 13.01 22.94 15.16
C HIS A 149 14.29 23.53 15.80
N SER A 150 15.35 22.73 15.90
CA SER A 150 16.61 23.12 16.54
C SER A 150 17.60 23.72 15.55
N LEU A 151 18.19 24.85 15.93
CA LEU A 151 19.34 25.43 15.23
C LEU A 151 20.65 24.90 15.80
N CYS A 152 21.61 24.63 14.92
CA CYS A 152 22.99 24.37 15.31
C CYS A 152 23.62 25.63 15.95
N GLN A 153 24.76 25.49 16.64
CA GLN A 153 25.33 26.62 17.38
C GLN A 153 25.64 27.83 16.48
N ALA A 154 26.26 27.60 15.32
CA ALA A 154 26.59 28.68 14.38
C ALA A 154 25.35 29.46 13.91
N ASP A 155 24.23 28.76 13.69
CA ASP A 155 22.99 29.41 13.26
C ASP A 155 22.29 30.15 14.41
N ARG A 156 22.40 29.67 15.65
CA ARG A 156 21.92 30.41 16.84
C ARG A 156 22.67 31.72 17.06
N ASP A 157 23.96 31.76 16.70
CA ASP A 157 24.78 32.96 16.80
C ASP A 157 24.51 33.94 15.65
N ALA A 158 23.93 33.47 14.53
CA ALA A 158 23.66 34.26 13.32
C ALA A 158 22.20 34.71 13.13
N PHE A 159 21.22 33.98 13.67
CA PHE A 159 19.79 34.24 13.43
C PHE A 159 18.99 34.29 14.74
N SER A 160 18.01 35.21 14.80
CA SER A 160 17.11 35.40 15.93
C SER A 160 16.09 34.26 16.15
N SER A 161 15.75 33.51 15.10
CA SER A 161 14.80 32.40 15.16
C SER A 161 14.99 31.41 14.01
N PHE A 162 14.39 30.22 14.15
CA PHE A 162 14.37 29.19 13.09
C PHE A 162 13.68 29.68 11.81
N ALA A 163 12.58 30.44 11.96
CA ALA A 163 11.90 31.07 10.83
C ALA A 163 12.80 32.08 10.11
N HIS A 164 13.50 32.94 10.86
CA HIS A 164 14.40 33.96 10.28
C HIS A 164 15.56 33.32 9.51
N ALA A 165 16.13 32.21 10.01
CA ALA A 165 17.16 31.44 9.31
C ALA A 165 16.65 30.88 7.96
N GLN A 166 15.49 30.21 7.97
CA GLN A 166 14.86 29.67 6.76
C GLN A 166 14.50 30.77 5.75
N VAL A 167 13.82 31.82 6.20
CA VAL A 167 13.38 32.94 5.35
C VAL A 167 14.56 33.66 4.73
N SER A 168 15.66 33.86 5.47
CA SER A 168 16.87 34.51 4.95
C SER A 168 17.46 33.75 3.76
N VAL A 169 17.71 32.44 3.92
CA VAL A 169 18.22 31.57 2.85
C VAL A 169 17.24 31.50 1.68
N VAL A 170 15.94 31.34 1.94
CA VAL A 170 14.91 31.24 0.89
C VAL A 170 14.80 32.52 0.07
N ASN A 171 14.81 33.69 0.71
CA ASN A 171 14.81 34.98 0.04
C ASN A 171 16.09 35.19 -0.81
N GLU A 172 17.24 34.70 -0.34
CA GLU A 172 18.50 34.75 -1.10
C GLU A 172 18.46 33.85 -2.34
N ILE A 173 17.93 32.63 -2.22
CA ILE A 173 17.75 31.69 -3.33
C ILE A 173 16.75 32.22 -4.36
N PHE A 174 15.61 32.76 -3.93
CA PHE A 174 14.61 33.36 -4.80
C PHE A 174 15.19 34.48 -5.67
N ARG A 175 15.96 35.40 -5.06
CA ARG A 175 16.67 36.47 -5.78
C ARG A 175 17.77 35.93 -6.69
N PHE A 176 18.55 34.93 -6.25
CA PHE A 176 19.62 34.31 -7.06
C PHE A 176 19.09 33.68 -8.36
N LEU A 177 17.89 33.09 -8.32
CA LEU A 177 17.22 32.51 -9.49
C LEU A 177 16.50 33.56 -10.36
N GLY A 178 16.59 34.85 -10.03
CA GLY A 178 15.99 35.94 -10.79
C GLY A 178 14.48 36.14 -10.52
N GLU A 179 14.04 35.86 -9.29
CA GLU A 179 12.66 36.05 -8.82
C GLU A 179 11.62 35.34 -9.72
N PRO A 180 11.72 34.00 -9.90
CA PRO A 180 10.87 33.25 -10.82
C PRO A 180 9.39 33.36 -10.47
N SER A 181 8.52 33.40 -11.49
CA SER A 181 7.08 33.65 -11.35
C SER A 181 6.30 32.61 -10.54
N VAL A 182 6.91 31.44 -10.30
CA VAL A 182 6.46 30.45 -9.31
C VAL A 182 7.67 30.01 -8.49
N PHE A 183 7.69 30.41 -7.23
CA PHE A 183 8.59 29.90 -6.21
C PHE A 183 7.77 29.52 -4.97
N LEU A 184 7.98 28.31 -4.44
CA LEU A 184 7.24 27.78 -3.30
C LEU A 184 8.13 27.61 -2.08
N PHE A 185 7.56 27.85 -0.91
CA PHE A 185 8.18 27.59 0.39
C PHE A 185 7.28 26.66 1.20
N CYS A 186 7.82 25.52 1.65
CA CYS A 186 7.13 24.69 2.65
C CYS A 186 7.69 25.00 4.04
N PRO A 187 6.89 25.63 4.92
CA PRO A 187 7.30 25.88 6.30
C PRO A 187 7.41 24.58 7.10
N THR A 188 8.08 24.63 8.24
CA THR A 188 8.08 23.52 9.22
C THR A 188 6.75 23.44 9.94
N GLU A 189 6.15 24.58 10.32
CA GLU A 189 4.75 24.63 10.78
C GLU A 189 3.78 24.68 9.57
N TYR A 190 3.69 23.60 8.79
CA TYR A 190 2.87 23.54 7.55
C TYR A 190 1.37 23.22 7.77
N CYS A 191 0.93 23.04 9.01
CA CYS A 191 -0.48 22.82 9.33
C CYS A 191 -0.84 23.30 10.75
N GLY A 192 -2.14 23.49 10.99
CA GLY A 192 -2.66 24.07 12.24
C GLY A 192 -2.25 23.30 13.50
N SER A 193 -2.14 21.97 13.43
CA SER A 193 -1.68 21.14 14.57
C SER A 193 -0.19 21.22 14.88
N LEU A 194 0.61 21.82 14.01
CA LEU A 194 2.05 22.10 14.24
C LEU A 194 2.29 23.52 14.78
N CYS A 195 1.29 24.40 14.72
CA CYS A 195 1.44 25.81 15.08
C CYS A 195 1.35 26.05 16.59
N SER A 196 2.36 26.69 17.18
CA SER A 196 2.41 26.95 18.63
C SER A 196 2.42 28.45 18.96
N PRO A 197 1.52 28.96 19.83
CA PRO A 197 0.43 28.27 20.52
C PRO A 197 -0.83 28.07 19.65
N SER A 198 -0.93 28.76 18.51
CA SER A 198 -1.97 28.60 17.50
C SER A 198 -1.54 29.28 16.20
N VAL A 199 -2.23 29.01 15.08
CA VAL A 199 -1.96 29.62 13.76
C VAL A 199 -1.82 31.15 13.84
N ALA A 200 -2.83 31.84 14.38
CA ALA A 200 -2.88 33.30 14.45
C ALA A 200 -1.85 33.93 15.41
N LYS A 201 -1.14 33.13 16.22
CA LYS A 201 -0.19 33.59 17.25
C LYS A 201 1.18 32.93 17.17
N SER A 202 1.43 32.10 16.16
CA SER A 202 2.72 31.44 15.98
C SER A 202 3.80 32.47 15.65
N PRO A 203 4.84 32.62 16.49
CA PRO A 203 5.95 33.51 16.17
C PRO A 203 6.66 33.08 14.88
N TYR A 204 6.73 31.78 14.62
CA TYR A 204 7.31 31.21 13.41
C TYR A 204 6.51 31.64 12.17
N LEU A 205 5.18 31.48 12.16
CA LEU A 205 4.36 31.89 11.01
C LEU A 205 4.29 33.41 10.83
N LEU A 206 4.32 34.19 11.91
CA LEU A 206 4.35 35.65 11.83
C LEU A 206 5.66 36.14 11.17
N THR A 207 6.82 35.59 11.56
CA THR A 207 8.09 35.86 10.86
C THR A 207 8.06 35.44 9.39
N VAL A 208 7.46 34.27 9.06
CA VAL A 208 7.26 33.85 7.66
C VAL A 208 6.30 34.79 6.90
N GLY A 209 5.30 35.36 7.58
CA GLY A 209 4.40 36.36 7.02
C GLY A 209 5.11 37.67 6.68
N GLU A 210 5.85 38.21 7.66
CA GLU A 210 6.50 39.53 7.61
C GLU A 210 7.75 39.55 6.72
N ASP A 211 8.65 38.57 6.86
CA ASP A 211 10.00 38.64 6.26
C ASP A 211 10.12 37.91 4.91
N LEU A 212 9.23 36.95 4.60
CA LEU A 212 9.30 36.19 3.34
C LEU A 212 8.80 37.04 2.17
N LEU A 213 9.60 37.11 1.09
CA LEU A 213 9.30 37.97 -0.06
C LEU A 213 7.93 37.65 -0.69
N PRO A 214 7.14 38.67 -1.05
CA PRO A 214 5.74 38.50 -1.45
C PRO A 214 5.53 37.75 -2.78
N GLY A 215 6.60 37.57 -3.58
CA GLY A 215 6.58 36.71 -4.77
C GLY A 215 6.61 35.19 -4.46
N ILE A 216 6.89 34.82 -3.20
CA ILE A 216 7.02 33.43 -2.76
C ILE A 216 5.68 32.93 -2.22
N SER A 217 5.19 31.81 -2.76
CA SER A 217 3.96 31.17 -2.30
C SER A 217 4.25 30.20 -1.15
N VAL A 218 3.47 30.29 -0.07
CA VAL A 218 3.66 29.45 1.12
C VAL A 218 2.71 28.25 1.06
N ILE A 219 3.26 27.06 1.26
CA ILE A 219 2.53 25.79 1.28
C ILE A 219 1.80 25.60 2.64
N TRP A 220 0.61 25.01 2.59
CA TRP A 220 -0.20 24.72 3.78
C TRP A 220 -1.07 23.47 3.58
N THR A 221 -1.10 22.53 4.53
CA THR A 221 -1.92 21.30 4.40
C THR A 221 -3.29 21.38 5.08
N GLY A 222 -3.54 22.44 5.85
CA GLY A 222 -4.80 22.68 6.54
C GLY A 222 -4.70 22.66 8.07
N SER A 223 -5.77 22.23 8.73
CA SER A 223 -5.83 22.06 10.18
C SER A 223 -4.97 20.90 10.72
N LYS A 224 -4.66 19.91 9.88
CA LYS A 224 -3.80 18.76 10.18
C LYS A 224 -2.95 18.44 8.95
N VAL A 225 -1.96 17.56 9.10
CA VAL A 225 -1.21 16.96 7.96
C VAL A 225 -2.18 16.40 6.92
N ILE A 226 -3.19 15.65 7.36
CA ILE A 226 -4.28 15.14 6.53
C ILE A 226 -5.59 15.80 6.99
N SER A 227 -5.98 16.92 6.37
CA SER A 227 -7.22 17.59 6.73
C SER A 227 -8.46 16.86 6.19
N ARG A 228 -9.41 16.54 7.09
CA ARG A 228 -10.72 15.99 6.73
C ARG A 228 -11.52 16.96 5.84
N GLU A 229 -11.56 18.22 6.23
CA GLU A 229 -12.24 19.32 5.52
C GLU A 229 -11.35 20.57 5.54
N LEU A 230 -11.50 21.42 4.52
CA LEU A 230 -10.90 22.75 4.43
C LEU A 230 -11.99 23.74 4.01
N SER A 231 -12.11 24.86 4.71
CA SER A 231 -13.08 25.93 4.43
C SER A 231 -12.41 27.29 4.35
N ALA A 232 -13.12 28.29 3.82
CA ALA A 232 -12.61 29.67 3.74
C ALA A 232 -12.30 30.23 5.14
N GLU A 233 -13.16 29.93 6.11
CA GLU A 233 -13.05 30.29 7.51
C GLU A 233 -11.82 29.65 8.15
N SER A 234 -11.57 28.36 7.88
CA SER A 234 -10.39 27.64 8.39
C SER A 234 -9.05 28.17 7.87
N LEU A 235 -9.06 28.98 6.80
CA LEU A 235 -7.89 29.62 6.21
C LEU A 235 -7.79 31.11 6.55
N ALA A 236 -8.74 31.70 7.29
CA ALA A 236 -8.72 33.12 7.63
C ALA A 236 -7.49 33.49 8.46
N ASP A 237 -7.26 32.78 9.57
CA ASP A 237 -6.10 32.96 10.44
C ASP A 237 -4.77 32.69 9.71
N VAL A 238 -4.76 31.69 8.82
CA VAL A 238 -3.60 31.32 7.99
C VAL A 238 -3.22 32.47 7.06
N ARG A 239 -4.21 33.05 6.37
CA ARG A 239 -4.02 34.20 5.47
C ARG A 239 -3.58 35.45 6.24
N ALA A 240 -4.08 35.65 7.45
CA ALA A 240 -3.70 36.78 8.30
C ALA A 240 -2.25 36.64 8.78
N ALA A 241 -1.86 35.48 9.30
CA ALA A 241 -0.49 35.21 9.77
C ALA A 241 0.53 35.26 8.63
N LEU A 242 0.24 34.60 7.50
CA LEU A 242 1.14 34.56 6.34
C LEU A 242 1.12 35.84 5.48
N GLN A 243 0.17 36.75 5.70
CA GLN A 243 -0.06 37.96 4.91
C GLN A 243 -0.30 37.71 3.39
N ARG A 244 -0.62 36.47 3.00
CA ARG A 244 -0.85 36.06 1.60
C ARG A 244 -1.77 34.82 1.51
N PRO A 245 -2.46 34.59 0.37
CA PRO A 245 -3.19 33.35 0.14
C PRO A 245 -2.24 32.14 0.18
N PRO A 246 -2.49 31.11 1.01
CA PRO A 246 -1.66 29.91 1.00
C PRO A 246 -1.88 29.10 -0.29
N LEU A 247 -0.87 28.37 -0.71
CA LEU A 247 -1.01 27.28 -1.67
C LEU A 247 -1.30 26.00 -0.87
N VAL A 248 -2.42 25.33 -1.16
CA VAL A 248 -2.80 24.11 -0.45
C VAL A 248 -1.97 22.93 -0.94
N TRP A 249 -1.38 22.17 -0.02
CA TRP A 249 -0.76 20.86 -0.28
C TRP A 249 -1.65 19.80 0.37
N ASP A 250 -2.45 19.14 -0.44
CA ASP A 250 -3.59 18.36 0.01
C ASP A 250 -3.23 16.88 0.15
N ASN A 251 -3.10 16.39 1.38
CA ASN A 251 -2.79 14.98 1.66
C ASN A 251 -4.04 14.09 1.76
N LEU A 252 -5.22 14.52 1.28
CA LEU A 252 -6.47 13.75 1.35
C LEU A 252 -6.36 12.32 0.78
N HIS A 253 -5.46 12.09 -0.17
CA HIS A 253 -5.25 10.81 -0.84
C HIS A 253 -3.85 10.22 -0.62
N ALA A 254 -3.01 10.84 0.20
CA ALA A 254 -1.71 10.28 0.57
C ALA A 254 -1.90 9.01 1.40
N ASN A 255 -1.04 8.00 1.22
CA ASN A 255 -1.04 6.74 1.97
C ASN A 255 0.35 6.27 2.45
N ASP A 256 1.38 7.07 2.22
CA ASP A 256 2.77 6.86 2.68
C ASP A 256 2.90 6.54 4.18
N TYR A 257 2.05 7.12 5.02
CA TYR A 257 2.01 6.89 6.48
C TYR A 257 1.45 5.51 6.91
N ASP A 258 0.78 4.76 6.03
CA ASP A 258 0.27 3.41 6.32
C ASP A 258 0.13 2.59 5.03
N SER A 259 1.14 1.77 4.74
CA SER A 259 1.23 0.93 3.53
C SER A 259 0.16 -0.17 3.40
N ARG A 260 -0.78 -0.29 4.36
CA ARG A 260 -1.98 -1.15 4.26
C ARG A 260 -3.23 -0.35 3.87
N ARG A 261 -3.12 0.96 3.60
CA ARG A 261 -4.21 1.84 3.17
C ARG A 261 -4.00 2.30 1.74
N VAL A 262 -5.09 2.45 1.00
CA VAL A 262 -5.15 3.06 -0.33
C VAL A 262 -6.49 3.77 -0.47
N PHE A 263 -6.52 4.90 -1.19
CA PHE A 263 -7.66 5.82 -1.24
C PHE A 263 -8.12 6.02 -2.68
N LEU A 264 -9.21 5.34 -3.04
CA LEU A 264 -9.81 5.38 -4.38
C LEU A 264 -11.10 6.23 -4.41
N GLY A 265 -11.48 6.85 -3.29
CA GLY A 265 -12.64 7.73 -3.17
C GLY A 265 -12.46 9.09 -3.86
N PRO A 266 -13.56 9.85 -4.06
CA PRO A 266 -13.51 11.13 -4.75
C PRO A 266 -12.90 12.24 -3.89
N PHE A 267 -12.29 13.25 -4.51
CA PHE A 267 -11.86 14.48 -3.86
C PHE A 267 -13.04 15.15 -3.13
N LYS A 268 -12.91 15.41 -1.82
CA LYS A 268 -14.03 15.74 -0.92
C LYS A 268 -13.57 16.64 0.25
N GLY A 269 -14.53 17.35 0.86
CA GLY A 269 -14.31 18.22 2.01
C GLY A 269 -13.70 19.59 1.70
N ARG A 270 -13.57 19.93 0.41
CA ARG A 270 -13.09 21.24 -0.08
C ARG A 270 -14.24 21.85 -0.91
N PRO A 271 -14.99 22.86 -0.42
CA PRO A 271 -16.07 23.46 -1.18
C PRO A 271 -15.46 24.25 -2.37
N PRO A 272 -16.10 24.30 -3.57
CA PRO A 272 -15.52 24.99 -4.72
C PRO A 272 -15.20 26.49 -4.50
N GLY A 273 -15.90 27.14 -3.56
CA GLY A 273 -15.59 28.52 -3.16
C GLY A 273 -14.20 28.70 -2.54
N LEU A 274 -13.60 27.64 -1.98
CA LEU A 274 -12.24 27.64 -1.41
C LEU A 274 -11.20 28.17 -2.41
N ARG A 275 -11.41 27.98 -3.71
CA ARG A 275 -10.55 28.49 -4.80
C ARG A 275 -10.29 30.00 -4.70
N ALA A 276 -11.25 30.79 -4.22
CA ALA A 276 -11.07 32.24 -4.05
C ALA A 276 -10.14 32.61 -2.85
N HIS A 277 -9.88 31.66 -1.95
CA HIS A 277 -9.14 31.89 -0.71
C HIS A 277 -7.71 31.33 -0.75
N ILE A 278 -7.31 30.66 -1.82
CA ILE A 278 -6.02 29.96 -1.96
C ILE A 278 -5.27 30.42 -3.22
N ARG A 279 -3.94 30.39 -3.19
CA ARG A 279 -3.09 30.64 -4.38
C ARG A 279 -3.24 29.53 -5.41
N GLY A 280 -3.41 28.31 -4.93
CA GLY A 280 -3.56 27.10 -5.73
C GLY A 280 -3.76 25.90 -4.83
N LEU A 281 -3.91 24.73 -5.43
CA LEU A 281 -3.95 23.45 -4.72
C LEU A 281 -3.09 22.45 -5.47
N LEU A 282 -2.16 21.81 -4.76
CA LEU A 282 -1.40 20.61 -5.12
C LEU A 282 -2.03 19.43 -4.38
N LEU A 283 -2.48 18.39 -5.08
CA LEU A 283 -2.83 17.12 -4.42
C LEU A 283 -1.56 16.28 -4.24
N ASN A 284 -1.34 15.75 -3.04
CA ASN A 284 -0.42 14.64 -2.75
C ASN A 284 -1.23 13.33 -2.75
N PRO A 285 -1.09 12.46 -3.76
CA PRO A 285 -1.96 11.30 -3.95
C PRO A 285 -1.35 10.02 -3.36
N ASN A 286 -1.90 8.85 -3.67
CA ASN A 286 -1.35 7.57 -3.21
C ASN A 286 0.04 7.32 -3.84
N CYS A 287 0.84 6.45 -3.22
CA CYS A 287 2.14 6.04 -3.75
C CYS A 287 1.97 5.20 -5.03
N GLU A 288 0.92 4.38 -5.09
CA GLU A 288 0.55 3.54 -6.22
C GLU A 288 -0.01 4.38 -7.38
N PHE A 289 0.57 4.22 -8.57
CA PHE A 289 0.27 5.08 -9.70
C PHE A 289 -1.19 4.97 -10.15
N GLU A 290 -1.68 3.74 -10.31
CA GLU A 290 -3.00 3.45 -10.87
C GLU A 290 -4.13 3.69 -9.88
N ALA A 291 -3.85 3.70 -8.57
CA ALA A 291 -4.79 4.12 -7.53
C ALA A 291 -5.24 5.58 -7.70
N ASN A 292 -4.44 6.40 -8.39
CA ASN A 292 -4.62 7.85 -8.47
C ASN A 292 -5.58 8.34 -9.56
N TYR A 293 -6.19 7.45 -10.35
CA TYR A 293 -7.12 7.85 -11.41
C TYR A 293 -8.33 8.64 -10.89
N ILE A 294 -9.08 8.09 -9.92
CA ILE A 294 -10.25 8.77 -9.35
C ILE A 294 -9.88 10.05 -8.57
N PRO A 295 -8.85 10.05 -7.68
CA PRO A 295 -8.37 11.27 -7.03
C PRO A 295 -8.11 12.43 -8.00
N LEU A 296 -7.36 12.19 -9.07
CA LEU A 296 -6.97 13.20 -10.05
C LEU A 296 -8.12 13.63 -10.97
N HIS A 297 -8.95 12.68 -11.45
CA HIS A 297 -10.13 12.97 -12.27
C HIS A 297 -11.11 13.88 -11.53
N THR A 298 -11.42 13.51 -10.28
CA THR A 298 -12.38 14.23 -9.44
C THR A 298 -11.84 15.60 -8.99
N LEU A 299 -10.53 15.73 -8.74
CA LEU A 299 -9.86 17.02 -8.55
C LEU A 299 -9.97 17.93 -9.78
N GLY A 300 -9.64 17.43 -10.98
CA GLY A 300 -9.77 18.21 -12.22
C GLY A 300 -11.21 18.67 -12.44
N ALA A 301 -12.19 17.82 -12.12
CA ALA A 301 -13.61 18.14 -12.22
C ALA A 301 -14.13 19.10 -11.12
N TRP A 302 -13.48 19.14 -9.96
CA TRP A 302 -13.67 20.17 -8.92
C TRP A 302 -13.16 21.52 -9.43
N PHE A 303 -11.93 21.53 -9.97
CA PHE A 303 -11.28 22.72 -10.49
C PHE A 303 -12.06 23.38 -11.64
N ARG A 304 -12.43 22.60 -12.67
CA ARG A 304 -13.18 23.13 -13.83
C ARG A 304 -14.55 23.71 -13.46
N ARG A 305 -15.24 23.17 -12.44
CA ARG A 305 -16.54 23.71 -12.00
C ARG A 305 -16.44 24.95 -11.11
N ALA A 306 -15.27 25.24 -10.56
CA ALA A 306 -15.05 26.50 -9.85
C ALA A 306 -14.95 27.70 -10.80
N PHE A 307 -14.52 27.52 -12.05
CA PHE A 307 -14.53 28.59 -13.08
C PHE A 307 -15.93 29.07 -13.43
N LEU A 308 -16.86 28.14 -13.67
CA LEU A 308 -18.25 28.44 -14.04
C LEU A 308 -19.03 29.28 -13.01
N ARG A 309 -18.49 29.45 -11.79
CA ARG A 309 -19.07 30.31 -10.75
C ARG A 309 -18.48 31.73 -10.72
N ASN A 310 -17.24 31.92 -11.13
CA ASN A 310 -16.58 33.24 -11.10
C ASN A 310 -16.93 34.11 -12.32
N ASP A 311 -17.13 33.51 -13.49
CA ASP A 311 -17.49 34.26 -14.70
C ASP A 311 -18.88 34.94 -14.63
N LEU A 312 -19.69 34.58 -13.63
CA LEU A 312 -20.98 35.20 -13.33
C LEU A 312 -20.91 36.28 -12.23
N VAL A 313 -19.73 36.52 -11.65
CA VAL A 313 -19.50 37.49 -10.56
C VAL A 313 -18.27 38.36 -10.89
N SER A 314 -18.20 38.87 -12.12
CA SER A 314 -17.27 39.93 -12.52
C SER A 314 -17.98 41.28 -12.42
N ASP A 315 -17.45 42.18 -11.60
CA ASP A 315 -18.02 43.50 -11.36
C ASP A 315 -18.20 44.35 -12.64
N GLY A 316 -19.41 44.87 -12.82
CA GLY A 316 -19.68 46.07 -13.60
C GLY A 316 -19.93 47.25 -12.65
N PRO A 317 -19.41 48.47 -12.94
CA PRO A 317 -19.58 49.60 -12.03
C PRO A 317 -21.06 50.00 -11.95
N PHE A 318 -21.58 50.02 -10.72
CA PHE A 318 -22.97 50.35 -10.43
C PHE A 318 -23.31 51.76 -10.97
N ARG A 319 -24.13 51.83 -12.01
CA ARG A 319 -24.76 53.06 -12.50
C ARG A 319 -26.27 52.94 -12.31
N PRO A 320 -26.88 53.71 -11.40
CA PRO A 320 -28.32 53.76 -11.28
C PRO A 320 -28.89 54.75 -12.30
N ASP A 321 -29.22 54.26 -13.50
CA ASP A 321 -30.35 54.74 -14.31
C ASP A 321 -30.53 53.89 -15.59
N GLU A 322 -31.68 54.06 -16.25
CA GLU A 322 -32.11 53.41 -17.51
C GLU A 322 -32.57 51.95 -17.43
N ALA A 323 -33.67 51.74 -16.70
CA ALA A 323 -34.60 50.67 -17.06
C ALA A 323 -35.29 51.00 -18.40
N SER A 324 -34.83 50.41 -19.52
CA SER A 324 -35.70 49.89 -20.61
C SER A 324 -34.95 49.49 -21.89
N ARG A 325 -34.75 48.18 -22.09
CA ARG A 325 -34.95 47.43 -23.37
C ARG A 325 -34.49 45.99 -23.18
N GLY A 326 -35.42 45.05 -23.32
CA GLY A 326 -35.15 43.62 -23.11
C GLY A 326 -34.41 42.98 -24.28
N LEU A 327 -33.35 42.25 -23.97
CA LEU A 327 -32.80 41.17 -24.78
C LEU A 327 -32.55 39.97 -23.84
N THR A 328 -33.31 38.91 -24.03
CA THR A 328 -33.47 37.83 -23.06
C THR A 328 -32.29 36.85 -23.10
N LEU A 329 -31.27 37.04 -22.27
CA LEU A 329 -30.42 35.91 -21.86
C LEU A 329 -31.18 35.10 -20.78
N GLY A 330 -31.22 33.78 -20.98
CA GLY A 330 -32.02 32.88 -20.16
C GLY A 330 -31.57 32.85 -18.70
N ALA A 331 -32.52 33.01 -17.78
CA ALA A 331 -32.28 32.83 -16.36
C ALA A 331 -31.83 31.39 -16.05
N ILE A 332 -30.73 31.24 -15.31
CA ILE A 332 -30.32 29.94 -14.76
C ILE A 332 -31.31 29.60 -13.61
N PRO A 333 -31.87 28.39 -13.55
CA PRO A 333 -32.76 27.99 -12.46
C PRO A 333 -32.08 28.02 -11.09
N ALA A 334 -32.84 28.34 -10.04
CA ALA A 334 -32.37 28.44 -8.66
C ALA A 334 -32.11 27.07 -7.98
N ASP A 335 -31.61 26.06 -8.71
CA ASP A 335 -31.58 24.65 -8.29
C ASP A 335 -30.19 24.01 -8.18
N GLY A 336 -29.13 24.81 -8.29
CA GLY A 336 -27.76 24.34 -8.02
C GLY A 336 -27.18 23.37 -9.08
N ARG A 337 -27.79 23.27 -10.28
CA ARG A 337 -27.25 22.56 -11.45
C ARG A 337 -25.93 23.18 -11.96
N GLY A 338 -24.86 22.96 -11.20
CA GLY A 338 -23.50 23.45 -11.48
C GLY A 338 -22.51 23.21 -10.34
N ALA A 339 -22.98 22.96 -9.11
CA ALA A 339 -22.11 22.68 -7.97
C ALA A 339 -21.35 21.34 -8.11
N TYR A 340 -20.11 21.29 -7.59
CA TYR A 340 -19.37 20.05 -7.46
C TYR A 340 -20.07 19.09 -6.50
N CYS A 341 -20.24 17.84 -6.92
CA CYS A 341 -20.88 16.78 -6.14
C CYS A 341 -19.99 15.53 -6.17
N PRO A 342 -19.38 15.13 -5.03
CA PRO A 342 -18.44 14.01 -4.98
C PRO A 342 -19.01 12.70 -5.56
N GLU A 343 -20.25 12.33 -5.22
CA GLU A 343 -20.87 11.06 -5.68
C GLU A 343 -21.14 11.02 -7.19
N LYS A 344 -21.57 12.15 -7.77
CA LYS A 344 -21.74 12.28 -9.22
C LYS A 344 -20.39 12.22 -9.93
N MET A 345 -19.35 12.81 -9.33
CA MET A 345 -18.02 12.80 -9.91
C MET A 345 -17.29 11.47 -9.76
N LEU A 346 -17.47 10.77 -8.65
CA LEU A 346 -17.05 9.39 -8.48
C LEU A 346 -17.67 8.50 -9.57
N SER A 347 -18.97 8.63 -9.82
CA SER A 347 -19.66 7.82 -10.83
C SER A 347 -19.15 8.07 -12.26
N ALA A 348 -18.84 9.32 -12.60
CA ALA A 348 -18.22 9.65 -13.90
C ALA A 348 -16.76 9.16 -13.97
N ALA A 349 -15.97 9.34 -12.91
CA ALA A 349 -14.59 8.86 -12.87
C ALA A 349 -14.50 7.33 -12.97
N LEU A 350 -15.41 6.60 -12.31
CA LEU A 350 -15.54 5.14 -12.40
C LEU A 350 -15.83 4.67 -13.83
N GLN A 351 -16.77 5.33 -14.52
CA GLN A 351 -17.10 4.98 -15.90
C GLN A 351 -15.89 5.16 -16.83
N ASP A 352 -15.22 6.30 -16.75
CA ASP A 352 -14.01 6.57 -17.56
C ASP A 352 -12.84 5.62 -17.19
N TRP A 353 -12.68 5.26 -15.91
CA TRP A 353 -11.59 4.38 -15.45
C TRP A 353 -11.80 2.94 -15.91
N LEU A 354 -13.05 2.47 -15.94
CA LEU A 354 -13.41 1.12 -16.37
C LEU A 354 -12.98 0.85 -17.83
N GLU A 355 -12.97 1.87 -18.69
CA GLU A 355 -12.46 1.76 -20.06
C GLU A 355 -10.94 1.55 -20.12
N GLU A 356 -10.17 2.18 -19.22
CA GLU A 356 -8.71 2.07 -19.17
C GLU A 356 -8.26 0.78 -18.45
N LEU A 357 -8.93 0.38 -17.37
CA LEU A 357 -8.68 -0.87 -16.65
C LEU A 357 -8.86 -2.12 -17.54
N ASN A 358 -9.74 -2.02 -18.52
CA ASN A 358 -10.06 -3.09 -19.46
C ASN A 358 -9.23 -3.06 -20.75
N GLN A 359 -8.28 -2.13 -20.88
CA GLN A 359 -7.30 -2.12 -21.95
C GLN A 359 -5.98 -2.76 -21.48
N PRO A 360 -5.28 -3.51 -22.35
CA PRO A 360 -3.92 -3.95 -22.06
C PRO A 360 -2.99 -2.73 -22.00
N LEU A 361 -1.91 -2.85 -21.23
CA LEU A 361 -0.83 -1.86 -21.25
C LEU A 361 -0.27 -1.80 -22.68
N GLN A 362 -0.61 -0.74 -23.42
CA GLN A 362 0.01 -0.44 -24.71
C GLN A 362 1.48 -0.15 -24.46
N PRO A 363 2.47 -0.75 -25.15
CA PRO A 363 3.86 -0.34 -25.01
C PRO A 363 4.04 1.14 -25.39
N GLY A 364 4.92 1.85 -24.68
CA GLY A 364 5.16 3.28 -24.85
C GLY A 364 5.57 3.57 -26.29
N ALA A 365 4.63 4.10 -27.09
CA ALA A 365 4.86 4.35 -28.50
C ALA A 365 5.99 5.38 -28.63
N ALA A 366 7.09 4.99 -29.26
CA ALA A 366 8.10 5.95 -29.68
C ALA A 366 7.42 6.95 -30.61
N VAL A 367 7.31 8.21 -30.16
CA VAL A 367 6.68 9.27 -30.93
C VAL A 367 7.46 9.44 -32.23
N ALA A 368 6.90 8.94 -33.33
CA ALA A 368 7.46 9.18 -34.65
C ALA A 368 7.47 10.69 -34.87
N PRO A 369 8.59 11.27 -35.37
CA PRO A 369 8.65 12.71 -35.60
C PRO A 369 7.52 13.12 -36.54
N ALA A 370 6.71 14.09 -36.09
CA ALA A 370 5.52 14.52 -36.81
C ALA A 370 5.86 14.82 -38.29
N PRO A 371 5.01 14.41 -39.25
CA PRO A 371 5.30 14.62 -40.66
C PRO A 371 5.46 16.11 -40.92
N ARG A 372 6.63 16.52 -41.41
CA ARG A 372 6.93 17.91 -41.74
C ARG A 372 5.89 18.43 -42.72
N VAL A 373 4.97 19.28 -42.23
CA VAL A 373 4.05 20.05 -43.07
C VAL A 373 4.91 20.92 -43.99
N ARG A 374 5.00 20.54 -45.27
CA ARG A 374 5.65 21.35 -46.29
C ARG A 374 4.83 22.62 -46.49
N VAL A 375 5.29 23.73 -45.92
CA VAL A 375 4.88 25.06 -46.36
C VAL A 375 5.31 25.20 -47.82
N GLY A 376 4.34 25.20 -48.73
CA GLY A 376 4.60 25.32 -50.16
C GLY A 376 5.02 26.73 -50.53
N LEU A 377 6.32 26.97 -50.70
CA LEU A 377 6.78 28.14 -51.44
C LEU A 377 6.57 27.89 -52.94
N LEU A 378 5.84 28.81 -53.58
CA LEU A 378 5.78 28.93 -55.03
C LEU A 378 7.16 29.36 -55.57
N LEU A 379 7.71 28.59 -56.50
CA LEU A 379 8.92 28.92 -57.25
C LEU A 379 8.56 29.33 -58.68
N PRO A 380 9.14 30.42 -59.23
CA PRO A 380 9.07 30.71 -60.66
C PRO A 380 10.05 29.86 -61.48
N SER A 381 9.53 29.28 -62.57
CA SER A 381 10.15 29.03 -63.88
C SER A 381 11.66 28.80 -64.04
N LYS A 382 12.01 27.54 -64.31
CA LYS A 382 13.08 27.00 -65.21
C LYS A 382 14.11 27.97 -65.84
N VAL A 383 15.40 27.64 -65.67
CA VAL A 383 16.43 27.65 -66.74
C VAL A 383 17.28 26.36 -66.63
N SER A 384 17.99 26.00 -67.71
CA SER A 384 18.54 24.71 -68.14
C SER A 384 19.75 24.11 -67.37
N ALA A 385 19.94 22.79 -67.56
CA ALA A 385 21.16 22.00 -67.29
C ALA A 385 22.22 22.20 -68.43
N PRO A 386 23.43 21.55 -68.51
CA PRO A 386 23.71 20.14 -68.17
C PRO A 386 25.13 19.80 -67.60
N ALA A 387 25.36 18.48 -67.41
CA ALA A 387 26.66 17.76 -67.48
C ALA A 387 27.71 18.01 -66.35
N GLU A 388 28.57 17.08 -65.94
CA GLU A 388 28.74 15.63 -66.24
C GLU A 388 29.64 14.94 -65.17
N LEU A 389 29.70 13.59 -65.17
CA LEU A 389 30.78 12.71 -64.68
C LEU A 389 31.23 12.81 -63.18
N GLY A 390 31.56 11.71 -62.47
CA GLY A 390 31.46 10.29 -62.81
C GLY A 390 32.30 9.38 -61.88
N SER A 391 31.72 8.26 -61.43
CA SER A 391 32.38 7.11 -60.76
C SER A 391 32.96 7.37 -59.34
N SER A 392 32.61 6.58 -58.30
CA SER A 392 33.15 5.25 -57.92
C SER A 392 34.55 5.31 -57.28
N GLY A 393 34.87 4.57 -56.22
CA GLY A 393 34.09 3.68 -55.36
C GLY A 393 35.01 2.74 -54.54
N ALA A 394 34.53 2.22 -53.39
CA ALA A 394 35.14 1.12 -52.61
C ALA A 394 36.55 1.37 -51.97
N ARG A 395 37.04 0.58 -51.00
CA ARG A 395 36.43 -0.05 -49.79
C ARG A 395 37.56 -0.53 -48.85
N SER A 396 37.34 -0.42 -47.53
CA SER A 396 37.92 -1.25 -46.43
C SER A 396 39.45 -1.44 -46.24
N LYS A 397 39.92 -0.93 -45.08
CA LYS A 397 40.68 -1.60 -44.00
C LYS A 397 42.02 -2.31 -44.29
N SER A 398 43.06 -1.89 -43.56
CA SER A 398 44.08 -2.76 -42.97
C SER A 398 44.40 -2.33 -41.52
N ARG A 399 45.28 -3.05 -40.81
CA ARG A 399 45.43 -3.09 -39.33
C ARG A 399 46.91 -3.05 -38.92
N ASN A 400 47.18 -2.79 -37.64
CA ASN A 400 48.46 -3.00 -36.88
C ASN A 400 49.59 -2.00 -37.18
N SER A 401 50.50 -1.59 -36.29
CA SER A 401 50.76 -1.60 -34.83
C SER A 401 52.18 -0.96 -34.64
N GLU A 402 52.59 -0.68 -33.40
CA GLU A 402 53.95 -0.18 -33.00
C GLU A 402 54.25 1.31 -33.34
N GLY A 403 54.95 2.11 -32.53
CA GLY A 403 55.51 1.93 -31.17
C GLY A 403 56.30 3.16 -30.68
N ALA A 404 56.83 3.10 -29.45
CA ALA A 404 57.83 4.01 -28.80
C ALA A 404 57.43 5.42 -28.27
N ASP A 405 57.30 5.49 -26.94
CA ASP A 405 57.98 6.38 -25.97
C ASP A 405 58.29 7.87 -26.23
N ASN A 406 57.97 8.72 -25.22
CA ASN A 406 59.01 9.47 -24.50
C ASN A 406 58.58 10.14 -23.15
N HIS A 407 59.42 9.94 -22.12
CA HIS A 407 59.81 10.87 -21.01
C HIS A 407 58.76 11.70 -20.23
N CYS A 408 58.57 11.47 -18.92
CA CYS A 408 59.30 12.04 -17.74
C CYS A 408 58.53 13.26 -17.13
N ALA A 409 58.45 13.55 -15.81
CA ALA A 409 59.20 13.08 -14.64
C ALA A 409 58.39 13.05 -13.30
N ARG A 410 58.95 12.31 -12.33
CA ARG A 410 58.66 12.15 -10.89
C ARG A 410 58.36 13.47 -10.11
N LYS A 411 57.62 13.48 -8.98
CA LYS A 411 58.04 12.94 -7.66
C LYS A 411 56.88 12.85 -6.62
N ALA A 412 56.97 11.85 -5.74
CA ALA A 412 56.32 11.80 -4.43
C ALA A 412 57.29 12.28 -3.32
N PRO A 413 56.85 12.30 -2.04
CA PRO A 413 57.45 11.31 -1.12
C PRO A 413 56.44 10.67 -0.14
N ALA A 414 56.89 9.61 0.53
CA ALA A 414 56.23 8.93 1.65
C ALA A 414 57.21 8.85 2.85
N GLU A 415 56.73 8.56 4.07
CA GLU A 415 57.33 7.55 4.99
C GLU A 415 56.55 7.31 6.32
N VAL A 416 56.87 6.19 6.98
CA VAL A 416 56.13 5.36 7.98
C VAL A 416 57.18 4.41 8.65
N PRO A 417 57.17 3.97 9.96
CA PRO A 417 56.07 3.52 10.87
C PRO A 417 56.29 4.04 12.34
N PRO A 418 56.22 3.30 13.49
CA PRO A 418 55.47 2.09 13.94
C PRO A 418 54.75 2.16 15.33
N GLY A 419 53.97 1.13 15.73
CA GLY A 419 53.85 0.79 17.19
C GLY A 419 52.61 0.13 17.86
N ARG A 420 52.09 -1.02 17.38
CA ARG A 420 51.35 -2.11 18.12
C ARG A 420 50.53 -1.84 19.43
N ARG A 421 49.25 -2.26 19.45
CA ARG A 421 48.62 -3.24 20.41
C ARG A 421 47.13 -3.54 20.06
N SER A 422 46.63 -4.73 20.41
CA SER A 422 45.23 -5.23 20.23
C SER A 422 44.44 -5.18 21.57
N PRO A 423 43.17 -5.67 21.72
CA PRO A 423 42.14 -6.13 20.77
C PRO A 423 40.67 -5.64 21.05
N SER A 424 39.70 -6.11 20.25
CA SER A 424 38.25 -6.37 20.55
C SER A 424 37.30 -5.27 21.10
N GLY A 425 36.11 -5.15 20.48
CA GLY A 425 34.95 -4.44 21.06
C GLY A 425 33.73 -4.44 20.11
N ALA A 426 32.53 -4.73 20.61
CA ALA A 426 31.31 -4.99 19.82
C ALA A 426 30.55 -3.72 19.37
N SER A 427 29.67 -3.92 18.38
CA SER A 427 28.59 -3.00 18.03
C SER A 427 27.45 -3.01 19.06
N LEU A 428 26.72 -1.89 19.17
CA LEU A 428 25.26 -1.78 19.15
C LEU A 428 24.85 -0.32 19.42
N GLY A 429 23.91 0.22 18.66
CA GLY A 429 23.38 1.59 18.84
C GLY A 429 22.15 1.62 19.76
N PRO A 430 21.64 2.81 20.12
CA PRO A 430 20.39 2.95 20.86
C PRO A 430 19.19 3.25 19.96
N ASN A 431 18.10 2.51 20.16
CA ASN A 431 16.77 2.89 19.70
C ASN A 431 16.30 4.14 20.47
N LEU A 432 15.66 5.08 19.76
CA LEU A 432 14.82 6.11 20.39
C LEU A 432 13.42 5.54 20.56
N ASN A 433 13.05 5.20 21.79
CA ASN A 433 11.69 4.82 22.15
C ASN A 433 11.21 5.75 23.28
N LEU A 434 10.16 6.53 23.01
CA LEU A 434 9.57 7.45 23.98
C LEU A 434 8.96 6.66 25.15
N GLN A 435 9.30 7.05 26.38
CA GLN A 435 8.94 6.28 27.58
C GLN A 435 7.48 6.46 27.97
N LYS A 436 6.87 5.37 28.45
CA LYS A 436 5.69 5.38 29.30
C LYS A 436 6.07 5.83 30.72
N GLU A 437 5.15 6.47 31.42
CA GLU A 437 5.06 6.35 32.87
C GLU A 437 4.27 5.07 33.22
N GLU A 438 4.84 4.18 34.03
CA GLU A 438 4.35 3.84 35.37
C GLU A 438 5.24 2.75 36.01
N ARG A 439 5.47 2.88 37.32
CA ARG A 439 6.17 1.91 38.20
C ARG A 439 5.13 0.92 38.77
N GLU A 440 5.44 -0.28 39.28
CA GLU A 440 6.37 -0.61 40.38
C GLU A 440 6.81 -2.09 40.41
N GLN A 441 7.98 -2.35 41.03
CA GLN A 441 8.35 -3.44 41.97
C GLN A 441 7.72 -4.87 41.79
N ALA A 442 8.42 -6.01 41.87
CA ALA A 442 9.81 -6.41 42.16
C ALA A 442 10.02 -7.87 41.60
N THR A 443 11.06 -8.70 41.82
CA THR A 443 12.22 -8.75 42.75
C THR A 443 13.36 -9.61 42.12
N ASP A 444 14.44 -9.85 42.87
CA ASP A 444 15.60 -10.72 42.55
C ASP A 444 15.32 -12.22 42.35
N ALA A 445 16.19 -12.89 41.56
CA ALA A 445 17.17 -13.87 42.08
C ALA A 445 18.11 -14.42 40.99
N ALA A 446 19.35 -14.77 41.35
CA ALA A 446 20.41 -15.21 40.43
C ALA A 446 20.96 -16.62 40.73
N SER A 447 21.42 -17.35 39.70
CA SER A 447 22.50 -18.39 39.73
C SER A 447 22.70 -18.95 38.31
N ARG A 448 23.90 -18.98 37.70
CA ARG A 448 25.15 -19.74 37.97
C ARG A 448 25.10 -21.25 37.61
N GLY A 449 25.96 -21.66 36.66
CA GLY A 449 26.22 -23.06 36.26
C GLY A 449 26.20 -23.21 34.73
N LYS A 450 27.28 -23.11 33.93
CA LYS A 450 28.66 -23.64 33.97
C LYS A 450 28.77 -25.11 33.50
N GLU A 451 29.59 -25.32 32.45
CA GLU A 451 30.13 -26.60 31.93
C GLU A 451 29.11 -27.59 31.30
N GLY A 452 29.44 -28.34 30.23
CA GLY A 452 30.64 -28.36 29.40
C GLY A 452 30.43 -29.23 28.13
N GLY A 453 31.26 -29.06 27.10
CA GLY A 453 31.20 -29.88 25.88
C GLY A 453 32.09 -31.12 25.95
N PRO A 454 31.95 -32.05 25.00
CA PRO A 454 33.15 -32.54 24.31
C PRO A 454 33.01 -32.67 22.77
N LYS A 455 34.16 -32.71 22.09
CA LYS A 455 34.32 -32.88 20.63
C LYS A 455 34.49 -34.36 20.23
N VAL A 456 33.82 -34.83 19.16
CA VAL A 456 34.26 -35.90 18.20
C VAL A 456 33.51 -35.71 16.86
N GLY A 457 34.06 -35.92 15.64
CA GLY A 457 35.50 -36.00 15.34
C GLY A 457 35.97 -36.39 13.91
N ARG A 458 35.23 -37.12 13.05
CA ARG A 458 35.85 -37.71 11.81
C ARG A 458 34.97 -37.93 10.56
N GLN A 459 35.45 -37.37 9.45
CA GLN A 459 35.65 -37.96 8.10
C GLN A 459 34.76 -39.12 7.59
N GLY A 460 34.23 -38.96 6.37
CA GLY A 460 34.51 -39.96 5.31
C GLY A 460 33.49 -40.21 4.19
N LYS A 461 33.91 -39.91 2.95
CA LYS A 461 33.59 -40.58 1.67
C LYS A 461 32.23 -40.34 0.96
N THR A 462 32.34 -39.73 -0.21
CA THR A 462 31.51 -39.97 -1.41
C THR A 462 31.70 -41.39 -1.96
N PRO A 463 30.81 -41.85 -2.85
CA PRO A 463 31.23 -41.95 -4.26
C PRO A 463 30.18 -41.48 -5.28
N SER A 464 30.69 -41.14 -6.46
CA SER A 464 29.98 -40.94 -7.74
C SER A 464 30.06 -42.21 -8.61
N VAL A 465 29.26 -42.30 -9.70
CA VAL A 465 29.64 -42.70 -11.09
C VAL A 465 28.44 -43.21 -11.92
N GLU A 466 28.35 -42.70 -13.17
CA GLU A 466 27.72 -43.17 -14.45
C GLU A 466 26.34 -43.90 -14.43
N ASP A 467 25.33 -43.58 -15.27
CA ASP A 467 25.24 -43.19 -16.71
C ASP A 467 25.30 -44.37 -17.69
N ASP A 468 24.17 -44.66 -18.36
CA ASP A 468 24.10 -45.31 -19.68
C ASP A 468 22.74 -45.04 -20.35
N GLY A 469 22.69 -45.01 -21.69
CA GLY A 469 21.51 -44.61 -22.47
C GLY A 469 21.17 -45.56 -23.63
N GLY A 470 19.92 -45.51 -24.12
CA GLY A 470 19.46 -46.42 -25.18
C GLY A 470 18.26 -45.93 -26.00
N ARG A 471 18.45 -45.82 -27.32
CA ARG A 471 17.41 -45.58 -28.37
C ARG A 471 16.61 -46.89 -28.59
N GLY A 472 15.40 -46.98 -29.17
CA GLY A 472 14.58 -46.08 -29.99
C GLY A 472 14.20 -46.74 -31.34
N ARG A 473 12.90 -46.77 -31.75
CA ARG A 473 12.35 -47.09 -33.11
C ARG A 473 10.81 -47.00 -33.10
N GLU A 474 10.15 -46.15 -33.91
CA GLU A 474 9.63 -46.32 -35.30
C GLU A 474 8.29 -47.08 -35.43
N GLY A 475 7.27 -46.54 -36.14
CA GLY A 475 5.95 -47.21 -36.19
C GLY A 475 4.74 -46.74 -37.05
N LYS A 476 4.89 -45.92 -38.12
CA LYS A 476 3.94 -45.77 -39.27
C LYS A 476 2.56 -45.04 -39.14
N GLU A 477 2.08 -44.63 -40.32
CA GLU A 477 0.98 -43.68 -40.64
C GLU A 477 -0.30 -44.33 -41.23
N GLY A 478 -1.38 -43.52 -41.34
CA GLY A 478 -2.43 -43.62 -42.38
C GLY A 478 -3.78 -44.20 -41.94
N ASP A 479 -4.95 -43.80 -42.48
CA ASP A 479 -5.30 -42.74 -43.45
C ASP A 479 -6.86 -42.58 -43.49
N ARG A 480 -7.39 -41.54 -44.18
CA ARG A 480 -8.76 -41.37 -44.75
C ARG A 480 -9.95 -40.74 -43.98
N GLU A 481 -10.16 -39.46 -44.31
CA GLU A 481 -11.35 -38.84 -44.94
C GLU A 481 -12.83 -39.03 -44.50
N ARG A 482 -13.46 -37.86 -44.23
CA ARG A 482 -14.81 -37.35 -44.63
C ARG A 482 -16.05 -38.26 -44.60
N ASN A 483 -17.05 -37.86 -43.79
CA ASN A 483 -18.30 -37.23 -44.28
C ASN A 483 -19.22 -36.75 -43.12
N GLY A 484 -19.95 -35.65 -43.32
CA GLY A 484 -21.16 -35.30 -42.54
C GLY A 484 -22.41 -35.91 -43.20
N PRO A 485 -23.59 -35.94 -42.54
CA PRO A 485 -24.37 -34.69 -42.42
C PRO A 485 -25.34 -34.59 -41.19
N SER A 486 -26.05 -33.46 -41.14
CA SER A 486 -27.35 -33.19 -40.44
C SER A 486 -27.41 -33.36 -38.91
N GLY A 487 -27.93 -32.32 -38.25
CA GLY A 487 -27.99 -32.27 -36.78
C GLY A 487 -29.28 -32.83 -36.16
N SER A 488 -29.20 -33.06 -34.86
CA SER A 488 -30.35 -33.03 -33.95
C SER A 488 -29.89 -32.47 -32.61
N ALA A 489 -30.61 -31.48 -32.09
CA ALA A 489 -30.23 -30.81 -30.86
C ALA A 489 -30.46 -31.71 -29.64
N ARG A 490 -29.45 -31.86 -28.78
CA ARG A 490 -29.64 -32.36 -27.41
C ARG A 490 -28.93 -31.48 -26.41
N VAL A 491 -29.71 -30.54 -25.85
CA VAL A 491 -29.32 -29.75 -24.68
C VAL A 491 -29.12 -30.71 -23.50
N LYS A 492 -27.92 -30.69 -22.91
CA LYS A 492 -27.69 -31.05 -21.51
C LYS A 492 -26.79 -29.98 -20.90
N GLY A 493 -27.40 -29.01 -20.23
CA GLY A 493 -26.71 -28.21 -19.24
C GLY A 493 -26.69 -28.94 -17.90
N GLN A 494 -25.62 -28.80 -17.13
CA GLN A 494 -25.60 -27.96 -15.92
C GLN A 494 -24.25 -28.10 -15.18
N GLY A 495 -23.79 -27.01 -14.54
CA GLY A 495 -23.01 -27.12 -13.31
C GLY A 495 -21.48 -27.24 -13.41
N ARG A 496 -20.80 -26.50 -14.30
CA ARG A 496 -19.40 -26.11 -14.05
C ARG A 496 -19.31 -24.60 -13.92
N ALA A 497 -18.69 -24.13 -12.83
CA ALA A 497 -18.28 -22.73 -12.73
C ALA A 497 -17.24 -22.44 -13.84
N PRO A 498 -17.24 -21.25 -14.45
CA PRO A 498 -16.24 -20.91 -15.46
C PRO A 498 -14.88 -20.72 -14.76
N CYS A 499 -13.95 -21.65 -14.98
CA CYS A 499 -12.55 -21.45 -14.61
C CYS A 499 -12.04 -20.16 -15.25
N GLY A 500 -11.44 -19.28 -14.46
CA GLY A 500 -11.19 -17.88 -14.82
C GLY A 500 -10.32 -17.71 -16.07
N GLY A 501 -10.95 -17.39 -17.20
CA GLY A 501 -10.26 -16.75 -18.31
C GLY A 501 -9.88 -15.31 -17.95
N LYS A 502 -8.86 -14.76 -18.62
CA LYS A 502 -8.60 -13.31 -18.58
C LYS A 502 -9.84 -12.58 -19.08
N GLY A 503 -10.50 -11.85 -18.19
CA GLY A 503 -11.78 -11.19 -18.45
C GLY A 503 -11.71 -9.69 -18.11
N PRO A 504 -12.58 -8.88 -18.71
CA PRO A 504 -12.73 -7.49 -18.30
C PRO A 504 -13.32 -7.41 -16.89
N LEU A 505 -12.82 -6.47 -16.10
CA LEU A 505 -13.43 -6.05 -14.84
C LEU A 505 -14.80 -5.43 -15.11
N SER A 506 -15.79 -5.79 -14.30
CA SER A 506 -17.13 -5.20 -14.35
C SER A 506 -17.24 -3.93 -13.50
N GLU A 507 -18.19 -3.06 -13.82
CA GLU A 507 -18.46 -1.85 -13.03
C GLU A 507 -18.79 -2.18 -11.56
N GLN A 508 -19.45 -3.31 -11.30
CA GLN A 508 -19.81 -3.75 -9.94
C GLN A 508 -18.57 -4.11 -9.12
N GLU A 509 -17.57 -4.76 -9.72
CA GLU A 509 -16.30 -5.11 -9.05
C GLU A 509 -15.47 -3.86 -8.76
N VAL A 510 -15.38 -2.92 -9.69
CA VAL A 510 -14.65 -1.65 -9.45
C VAL A 510 -15.39 -0.79 -8.42
N ARG A 511 -16.73 -0.75 -8.42
CA ARG A 511 -17.52 -0.10 -7.36
C ARG A 511 -17.36 -0.77 -6.00
N LEU A 512 -17.23 -2.10 -5.95
CA LEU A 512 -16.93 -2.82 -4.72
C LEU A 512 -15.52 -2.43 -4.22
N LEU A 513 -14.51 -2.45 -5.09
CA LEU A 513 -13.13 -2.05 -4.76
C LEU A 513 -13.07 -0.65 -4.15
N VAL A 514 -13.66 0.36 -4.79
CA VAL A 514 -13.71 1.74 -4.26
C VAL A 514 -14.60 1.82 -3.01
N GLY A 515 -15.64 1.00 -2.92
CA GLY A 515 -16.50 0.89 -1.73
C GLY A 515 -15.80 0.26 -0.52
N LEU A 516 -14.68 -0.44 -0.71
CA LEU A 516 -13.80 -0.98 0.32
C LEU A 516 -12.63 -0.02 0.64
N TYR A 517 -12.10 0.67 -0.38
CA TYR A 517 -10.96 1.58 -0.30
C TYR A 517 -11.34 3.02 -0.67
N PHE A 518 -11.87 3.78 0.29
CA PHE A 518 -12.53 5.06 0.02
C PHE A 518 -11.67 6.29 0.38
N LEU A 519 -11.79 6.83 1.60
CA LEU A 519 -11.11 8.06 2.04
C LEU A 519 -10.51 7.90 3.45
N PRO A 520 -9.50 8.69 3.86
CA PRO A 520 -8.81 8.52 5.14
C PRO A 520 -9.71 8.70 6.37
N HIS A 521 -10.82 9.42 6.25
CA HIS A 521 -11.78 9.72 7.32
C HIS A 521 -13.21 9.23 7.02
N GLU A 522 -13.40 8.44 5.97
CA GLU A 522 -14.72 7.92 5.60
C GLU A 522 -14.62 6.57 4.90
N HIS A 523 -15.34 5.59 5.43
CA HIS A 523 -15.53 4.29 4.80
C HIS A 523 -16.52 4.36 3.65
N GLY A 524 -16.22 3.64 2.56
CA GLY A 524 -17.14 3.47 1.45
C GLY A 524 -18.35 2.58 1.82
N PRO A 525 -19.40 2.51 0.96
CA PRO A 525 -20.62 1.78 1.29
C PRO A 525 -20.43 0.28 1.56
N ALA A 526 -19.43 -0.37 0.95
CA ALA A 526 -19.15 -1.79 1.18
C ALA A 526 -18.41 -2.00 2.51
N ALA A 527 -17.36 -1.22 2.79
CA ALA A 527 -16.65 -1.20 4.06
C ALA A 527 -17.60 -0.97 5.25
N ARG A 528 -18.46 0.06 5.17
CA ARG A 528 -19.46 0.39 6.20
C ARG A 528 -20.41 -0.78 6.48
N ARG A 529 -20.86 -1.49 5.44
CA ARG A 529 -21.73 -2.67 5.58
C ARG A 529 -21.00 -3.82 6.26
N LEU A 530 -19.80 -4.17 5.76
CA LEU A 530 -18.97 -5.26 6.28
C LEU A 530 -18.68 -5.12 7.77
N LEU A 531 -18.20 -3.93 8.19
CA LEU A 531 -17.88 -3.64 9.59
C LEU A 531 -19.13 -3.62 10.50
N LYS A 532 -20.23 -3.02 10.03
CA LYS A 532 -21.49 -2.97 10.78
C LYS A 532 -22.09 -4.35 10.99
N ASP A 533 -22.10 -5.19 9.96
CA ASP A 533 -22.67 -6.54 10.03
C ASP A 533 -21.79 -7.44 10.90
N LEU A 534 -20.46 -7.42 10.76
CA LEU A 534 -19.55 -8.17 11.64
C LEU A 534 -19.71 -7.78 13.12
N THR A 535 -19.73 -6.48 13.40
CA THR A 535 -19.91 -5.95 14.77
C THR A 535 -21.25 -6.41 15.36
N TRP A 536 -22.34 -6.28 14.60
CA TRP A 536 -23.67 -6.69 15.06
C TRP A 536 -23.76 -8.20 15.26
N LEU A 537 -23.20 -9.02 14.35
CA LEU A 537 -23.22 -10.48 14.42
C LEU A 537 -22.45 -11.00 15.63
N LYS A 538 -21.28 -10.41 15.92
CA LYS A 538 -20.49 -10.68 17.13
C LYS A 538 -21.31 -10.41 18.39
N SER A 539 -21.84 -9.21 18.56
CA SER A 539 -22.59 -8.81 19.76
C SER A 539 -23.92 -9.56 19.95
N ASN A 540 -24.54 -10.05 18.87
CA ASN A 540 -25.83 -10.76 18.90
C ASN A 540 -25.70 -12.29 18.75
N SER A 541 -24.48 -12.83 18.77
CA SER A 541 -24.19 -14.28 18.69
C SER A 541 -24.91 -15.12 19.76
N HIS A 542 -25.22 -14.53 20.91
CA HIS A 542 -25.97 -15.17 21.99
C HIS A 542 -27.38 -15.63 21.57
N TYR A 543 -27.96 -15.11 20.47
CA TYR A 543 -29.25 -15.61 19.94
C TYR A 543 -29.15 -17.01 19.31
N VAL A 544 -27.99 -17.37 18.76
CA VAL A 544 -27.77 -18.68 18.11
C VAL A 544 -27.03 -19.68 19.00
N SER A 545 -26.51 -19.24 20.16
CA SER A 545 -25.75 -20.09 21.08
C SER A 545 -26.60 -21.19 21.75
N VAL A 546 -26.07 -22.42 21.80
CA VAL A 546 -26.69 -23.58 22.47
C VAL A 546 -26.86 -23.34 23.98
N ASN A 547 -25.99 -22.54 24.59
CA ASN A 547 -26.02 -22.21 26.01
C ASN A 547 -26.85 -20.94 26.32
N GLY A 548 -27.44 -20.31 25.30
CA GLY A 548 -28.25 -19.10 25.47
C GLY A 548 -29.62 -19.38 26.12
N LYS A 549 -30.17 -18.37 26.80
CA LYS A 549 -31.61 -18.37 27.15
C LYS A 549 -32.42 -18.54 25.85
N LYS A 550 -33.52 -19.31 25.88
CA LYS A 550 -34.40 -19.55 24.72
C LYS A 550 -34.72 -18.23 23.99
N SER A 551 -34.03 -18.01 22.87
CA SER A 551 -34.12 -16.76 22.12
C SER A 551 -35.34 -16.77 21.22
N GLN A 552 -35.90 -15.59 20.95
CA GLN A 552 -37.13 -15.48 20.17
C GLN A 552 -36.83 -15.87 18.71
N PRO A 553 -37.68 -16.72 18.07
CA PRO A 553 -37.38 -17.26 16.73
C PRO A 553 -37.07 -16.19 15.67
N HIS A 554 -37.73 -15.02 15.73
CA HIS A 554 -37.46 -13.92 14.80
C HIS A 554 -36.04 -13.35 14.91
N LYS A 555 -35.44 -13.36 16.11
CA LYS A 555 -34.06 -12.88 16.33
C LYS A 555 -33.02 -13.87 15.83
N VAL A 556 -33.31 -15.16 15.97
CA VAL A 556 -32.49 -16.24 15.39
C VAL A 556 -32.48 -16.12 13.86
N GLU A 557 -33.65 -15.87 13.26
CA GLU A 557 -33.79 -15.68 11.82
C GLU A 557 -33.12 -14.38 11.34
N GLU A 558 -33.30 -13.26 12.04
CA GLU A 558 -32.57 -12.02 11.74
C GLU A 558 -31.05 -12.23 11.76
N TRP A 559 -30.53 -12.94 12.77
CA TRP A 559 -29.11 -13.23 12.85
C TRP A 559 -28.63 -14.08 11.68
N ARG A 560 -29.37 -15.13 11.30
CA ARG A 560 -29.05 -15.99 10.15
C ARG A 560 -29.08 -15.24 8.81
N LEU A 561 -30.08 -14.39 8.59
CA LEU A 561 -30.20 -13.57 7.39
C LEU A 561 -29.02 -12.58 7.27
N ARG A 562 -28.65 -11.90 8.36
CA ARG A 562 -27.46 -11.02 8.37
C ARG A 562 -26.16 -11.80 8.22
N ALA A 563 -26.02 -12.97 8.83
CA ALA A 563 -24.85 -13.84 8.69
C ALA A 563 -24.66 -14.30 7.23
N SER A 564 -25.75 -14.68 6.55
CA SER A 564 -25.75 -15.01 5.12
C SER A 564 -25.32 -13.82 4.27
N SER A 565 -25.87 -12.62 4.52
CA SER A 565 -25.46 -11.39 3.83
C SER A 565 -23.98 -11.04 4.03
N PHE A 566 -23.46 -11.21 5.25
CA PHE A 566 -22.04 -11.01 5.56
C PHE A 566 -21.14 -12.04 4.87
N GLN A 567 -21.52 -13.31 4.85
CA GLN A 567 -20.79 -14.37 4.16
C GLN A 567 -20.74 -14.11 2.64
N ALA A 568 -21.85 -13.68 2.04
CA ALA A 568 -21.91 -13.27 0.64
C ALA A 568 -20.98 -12.07 0.34
N ALA A 569 -20.89 -11.08 1.24
CA ALA A 569 -19.95 -9.96 1.11
C ALA A 569 -18.47 -10.41 1.18
N CYS A 570 -18.16 -11.41 2.01
CA CYS A 570 -16.81 -12.00 2.04
C CYS A 570 -16.48 -12.77 0.76
N GLU A 571 -17.48 -13.43 0.16
CA GLU A 571 -17.33 -14.11 -1.15
C GLU A 571 -17.24 -13.12 -2.33
N GLU A 572 -17.89 -11.95 -2.24
CA GLU A 572 -17.68 -10.82 -3.15
C GLU A 572 -16.23 -10.32 -3.11
N ILE A 573 -15.65 -10.16 -1.92
CA ILE A 573 -14.23 -9.78 -1.75
C ILE A 573 -13.30 -10.84 -2.33
N ALA A 574 -13.57 -12.13 -2.09
CA ALA A 574 -12.77 -13.22 -2.64
C ALA A 574 -12.85 -13.29 -4.18
N ARG A 575 -14.03 -13.05 -4.78
CA ARG A 575 -14.18 -12.95 -6.23
C ARG A 575 -13.46 -11.72 -6.79
N LEU A 576 -13.57 -10.56 -6.16
CA LEU A 576 -12.85 -9.35 -6.55
C LEU A 576 -11.34 -9.57 -6.62
N HIS A 577 -10.75 -10.26 -5.64
CA HIS A 577 -9.35 -10.68 -5.68
C HIS A 577 -9.03 -11.50 -6.95
N GLY A 578 -9.84 -12.51 -7.26
CA GLY A 578 -9.68 -13.30 -8.48
C GLY A 578 -9.76 -12.45 -9.76
N SER A 579 -10.70 -11.51 -9.83
CA SER A 579 -10.87 -10.62 -10.99
C SER A 579 -9.73 -9.61 -11.14
N VAL A 580 -9.17 -9.10 -10.03
CA VAL A 580 -7.97 -8.26 -10.03
C VAL A 580 -6.75 -9.06 -10.54
N VAL A 581 -6.51 -10.28 -10.03
CA VAL A 581 -5.40 -11.15 -10.50
C VAL A 581 -5.48 -11.49 -11.99
N ASN A 582 -6.70 -11.68 -12.50
CA ASN A 582 -6.97 -12.03 -13.89
C ASN A 582 -7.16 -10.79 -14.80
N SER A 583 -6.93 -9.57 -14.31
CA SER A 583 -7.11 -8.33 -15.06
C SER A 583 -6.22 -8.25 -16.31
N VAL A 584 -6.70 -7.50 -17.30
CA VAL A 584 -5.96 -7.21 -18.54
C VAL A 584 -4.86 -6.17 -18.30
N ASN A 585 -5.16 -5.11 -17.54
CA ASN A 585 -4.18 -4.12 -17.11
C ASN A 585 -3.32 -4.65 -15.94
N ARG A 586 -2.04 -4.96 -16.23
CA ARG A 586 -1.09 -5.53 -15.28
C ARG A 586 -0.44 -4.51 -14.34
N ALA A 587 -0.40 -3.22 -14.71
CA ALA A 587 0.06 -2.18 -13.78
C ALA A 587 -0.95 -2.02 -12.63
N PHE A 588 -2.24 -1.92 -12.97
CA PHE A 588 -3.32 -1.92 -11.99
C PHE A 588 -3.28 -3.14 -11.06
N LEU A 589 -3.01 -4.34 -11.60
CA LEU A 589 -2.83 -5.53 -10.77
C LEU A 589 -1.72 -5.32 -9.73
N TYR A 590 -0.48 -5.02 -10.16
CA TYR A 590 0.64 -5.00 -9.21
C TYR A 590 0.52 -3.88 -8.17
N ASP A 591 -0.03 -2.72 -8.56
CA ASP A 591 -0.33 -1.62 -7.63
C ASP A 591 -1.38 -2.01 -6.58
N LEU A 592 -2.48 -2.66 -6.97
CA LEU A 592 -3.63 -2.92 -6.08
C LEU A 592 -3.59 -4.31 -5.39
N TYR A 593 -2.72 -5.23 -5.84
CA TYR A 593 -2.67 -6.61 -5.35
C TYR A 593 -2.46 -6.72 -3.83
N PRO A 594 -1.49 -6.01 -3.19
CA PRO A 594 -1.22 -6.18 -1.77
C PRO A 594 -2.44 -5.90 -0.90
N TYR A 595 -3.17 -4.81 -1.21
CA TYR A 595 -4.38 -4.40 -0.51
C TYR A 595 -5.50 -5.43 -0.66
N VAL A 596 -5.84 -5.79 -1.90
CA VAL A 596 -6.97 -6.70 -2.18
C VAL A 596 -6.71 -8.10 -1.61
N TRP A 597 -5.46 -8.57 -1.61
CA TRP A 597 -5.04 -9.83 -1.00
C TRP A 597 -5.11 -9.81 0.54
N ASP A 598 -4.62 -8.76 1.20
CA ASP A 598 -4.65 -8.62 2.67
C ASP A 598 -6.09 -8.60 3.20
N LEU A 599 -6.96 -7.84 2.56
CA LEU A 599 -8.38 -7.80 2.89
C LEU A 599 -9.08 -9.12 2.59
N ARG A 600 -8.73 -9.81 1.49
CA ARG A 600 -9.28 -11.14 1.16
C ARG A 600 -8.93 -12.17 2.24
N ASN A 601 -7.70 -12.17 2.74
CA ASN A 601 -7.28 -13.09 3.80
C ASN A 601 -7.94 -12.75 5.14
N THR A 602 -8.06 -11.47 5.47
CA THR A 602 -8.75 -11.03 6.69
C THR A 602 -10.25 -11.35 6.64
N ALA A 603 -10.91 -11.12 5.49
CA ALA A 603 -12.31 -11.48 5.28
C ALA A 603 -12.55 -12.99 5.32
N LEU A 604 -11.60 -13.82 4.88
CA LEU A 604 -11.68 -15.28 4.98
C LEU A 604 -11.72 -15.74 6.44
N VAL A 605 -10.88 -15.18 7.31
CA VAL A 605 -10.91 -15.45 8.77
C VAL A 605 -12.22 -14.97 9.39
N ALA A 606 -12.68 -13.76 9.05
CA ALA A 606 -13.93 -13.21 9.58
C ALA A 606 -15.17 -14.01 9.14
N LYS A 607 -15.19 -14.49 7.89
CA LYS A 607 -16.21 -15.43 7.38
C LYS A 607 -16.24 -16.71 8.22
N ALA A 608 -15.08 -17.35 8.41
CA ALA A 608 -14.97 -18.57 9.20
C ALA A 608 -15.44 -18.39 10.65
N PHE A 609 -15.08 -17.26 11.28
CA PHE A 609 -15.53 -16.90 12.63
C PHE A 609 -17.06 -16.73 12.71
N VAL A 610 -17.68 -16.03 11.76
CA VAL A 610 -19.15 -15.89 11.70
C VAL A 610 -19.85 -17.23 11.43
N THR A 611 -19.32 -18.06 10.53
CA THR A 611 -19.85 -19.43 10.30
C THR A 611 -19.76 -20.26 11.58
N TRP A 612 -18.65 -20.18 12.30
CA TRP A 612 -18.43 -20.88 13.58
C TRP A 612 -19.42 -20.44 14.67
N LEU A 613 -19.65 -19.13 14.86
CA LEU A 613 -20.68 -18.61 15.78
C LEU A 613 -22.07 -19.19 15.46
N GLY A 614 -22.37 -19.38 14.17
CA GLY A 614 -23.63 -19.96 13.68
C GLY A 614 -23.85 -21.43 14.06
N CYS A 615 -22.80 -22.15 14.45
CA CYS A 615 -22.89 -23.51 15.00
C CYS A 615 -23.35 -23.54 16.48
N GLY A 616 -23.60 -22.38 17.07
CA GLY A 616 -24.15 -22.24 18.43
C GLY A 616 -23.11 -22.34 19.54
N THR A 617 -21.83 -22.16 19.20
CA THR A 617 -20.76 -21.96 20.18
C THR A 617 -20.94 -20.67 20.98
N THR A 618 -20.31 -20.59 22.15
CA THR A 618 -20.31 -19.38 22.98
C THR A 618 -19.16 -18.45 22.60
N ALA A 619 -19.42 -17.15 22.55
CA ALA A 619 -18.41 -16.14 22.82
C ALA A 619 -18.44 -15.89 24.34
N GLY A 620 -17.70 -16.72 25.09
CA GLY A 620 -17.73 -16.78 26.56
C GLY A 620 -16.92 -15.70 27.27
N ALA A 621 -16.43 -14.69 26.54
CA ALA A 621 -15.61 -13.60 27.07
C ALA A 621 -16.22 -12.24 26.71
N ASP A 622 -16.34 -11.35 27.71
CA ASP A 622 -16.52 -9.93 27.45
C ASP A 622 -15.31 -9.41 26.68
N VAL A 623 -15.54 -8.83 25.51
CA VAL A 623 -14.50 -8.19 24.70
C VAL A 623 -14.88 -6.74 24.53
N LEU A 624 -14.15 -5.87 25.22
CA LEU A 624 -14.24 -4.42 25.11
C LEU A 624 -14.21 -4.00 23.64
N GLY A 625 -15.34 -3.50 23.14
CA GLY A 625 -15.35 -2.71 21.92
C GLY A 625 -14.68 -1.38 22.23
N VAL A 626 -13.50 -1.14 21.67
CA VAL A 626 -12.90 0.19 21.72
C VAL A 626 -13.72 1.09 20.80
N GLU A 627 -14.52 2.00 21.37
CA GLU A 627 -15.18 3.08 20.63
C GLU A 627 -14.16 4.15 20.20
N SER A 628 -13.12 3.74 19.47
CA SER A 628 -12.17 4.62 18.81
C SER A 628 -12.61 4.87 17.37
N GLU A 629 -12.32 6.07 16.86
CA GLU A 629 -12.61 6.39 15.47
C GLU A 629 -11.87 5.43 14.52
N PRO A 630 -12.50 4.95 13.43
CA PRO A 630 -11.94 3.96 12.49
C PRO A 630 -10.48 4.20 12.07
N TRP A 631 -10.14 5.45 11.77
CA TRP A 631 -8.83 5.88 11.28
C TRP A 631 -7.72 5.95 12.33
N VAL A 632 -8.01 5.60 13.58
CA VAL A 632 -6.99 5.44 14.64
C VAL A 632 -6.23 4.11 14.49
N PHE A 633 -6.83 3.10 13.86
CA PHE A 633 -6.19 1.81 13.66
C PHE A 633 -5.27 1.82 12.42
N LYS A 634 -4.04 1.31 12.60
CA LYS A 634 -3.18 0.94 11.48
C LYS A 634 -3.75 -0.27 10.75
N GLY A 635 -3.58 -0.35 9.43
CA GLY A 635 -4.05 -1.48 8.64
C GLY A 635 -5.31 -1.22 7.81
N GLY A 636 -5.88 -0.02 7.87
CA GLY A 636 -7.13 0.32 7.17
C GLY A 636 -8.28 -0.64 7.46
N LEU A 637 -9.09 -0.93 6.45
CA LEU A 637 -10.24 -1.84 6.58
C LEU A 637 -9.84 -3.24 7.05
N SER A 638 -8.71 -3.78 6.59
CA SER A 638 -8.18 -5.06 7.07
C SER A 638 -7.85 -4.99 8.56
N GLY A 639 -7.19 -3.91 9.00
CA GLY A 639 -6.88 -3.65 10.41
C GLY A 639 -8.14 -3.55 11.28
N GLU A 640 -9.19 -2.89 10.82
CA GLU A 640 -10.46 -2.79 11.55
C GLU A 640 -11.20 -4.13 11.63
N VAL A 641 -11.29 -4.89 10.53
CA VAL A 641 -11.88 -6.25 10.55
C VAL A 641 -11.07 -7.17 11.47
N GLN A 642 -9.73 -7.07 11.43
CA GLN A 642 -8.82 -7.75 12.35
C GLN A 642 -9.14 -7.39 13.80
N MET A 643 -9.25 -6.11 14.17
CA MET A 643 -9.54 -5.65 15.54
C MET A 643 -10.93 -6.07 16.05
N LEU A 644 -11.89 -6.35 15.17
CA LEU A 644 -13.18 -6.92 15.55
C LEU A 644 -13.10 -8.40 15.95
N LEU A 645 -12.04 -9.13 15.57
CA LEU A 645 -11.82 -10.53 15.95
C LEU A 645 -11.22 -10.65 17.37
N PRO A 646 -11.58 -11.70 18.15
CA PRO A 646 -11.01 -11.99 19.48
C PRO A 646 -9.48 -11.89 19.65
N ILE A 647 -8.70 -12.17 18.60
CA ILE A 647 -7.23 -12.12 18.59
C ILE A 647 -6.67 -10.89 17.83
N GLY A 648 -7.50 -9.86 17.60
CA GLY A 648 -7.21 -8.76 16.68
C GLY A 648 -5.95 -7.96 16.98
N ALA A 649 -5.52 -7.86 18.24
CA ALA A 649 -4.28 -7.17 18.61
C ALA A 649 -3.00 -7.86 18.11
N ASN A 650 -3.08 -9.15 17.72
CA ASN A 650 -1.92 -9.98 17.39
C ASN A 650 -1.47 -9.78 15.93
N GLY A 651 -0.76 -8.67 15.66
CA GLY A 651 -0.32 -8.26 14.32
C GLY A 651 0.35 -9.34 13.47
N GLU A 652 1.18 -10.20 14.07
CA GLU A 652 1.88 -11.32 13.41
C GLU A 652 0.95 -12.30 12.66
N LEU A 653 -0.27 -12.50 13.17
CA LEU A 653 -1.24 -13.45 12.61
C LEU A 653 -1.92 -12.94 11.35
N PHE A 654 -1.81 -11.63 11.06
CA PHE A 654 -2.46 -10.95 9.94
C PHE A 654 -1.43 -10.32 8.99
N SER A 655 -0.41 -9.65 9.53
CA SER A 655 0.60 -8.90 8.77
C SER A 655 1.68 -9.81 8.18
N HIS A 656 1.74 -9.88 6.85
CA HIS A 656 2.81 -10.50 6.07
C HIS A 656 2.78 -10.01 4.62
N PRO A 657 3.90 -10.08 3.87
CA PRO A 657 3.91 -9.71 2.47
C PRO A 657 3.05 -10.68 1.63
N PRO A 658 2.43 -10.18 0.54
CA PRO A 658 1.78 -11.04 -0.44
C PRO A 658 2.77 -11.97 -1.15
N PRO A 659 2.30 -13.07 -1.77
CA PRO A 659 3.17 -13.92 -2.58
C PRO A 659 3.73 -13.13 -3.78
N LEU A 660 4.99 -13.38 -4.14
CA LEU A 660 5.69 -12.70 -5.26
C LEU A 660 4.96 -12.84 -6.60
N PHE A 661 4.20 -13.93 -6.78
CA PHE A 661 3.39 -14.17 -7.96
C PHE A 661 1.90 -14.20 -7.56
N PRO A 662 1.08 -13.28 -8.07
CA PRO A 662 -0.35 -13.27 -7.79
C PRO A 662 -1.05 -14.57 -8.19
N THR A 663 -1.82 -15.14 -7.27
CA THR A 663 -2.60 -16.37 -7.47
C THR A 663 -4.10 -16.07 -7.49
N SER A 664 -4.84 -16.66 -8.43
CA SER A 664 -6.29 -16.53 -8.53
C SER A 664 -7.06 -17.67 -7.83
N ARG A 665 -6.36 -18.64 -7.22
CA ARG A 665 -6.97 -19.80 -6.54
C ARG A 665 -7.81 -19.31 -5.36
N LEU A 666 -9.10 -19.65 -5.39
CA LEU A 666 -10.02 -19.36 -4.29
C LEU A 666 -9.94 -20.45 -3.24
N TYR A 667 -9.94 -20.03 -1.98
CA TYR A 667 -10.02 -20.93 -0.83
C TYR A 667 -11.12 -20.48 0.13
N ASN A 668 -11.70 -21.45 0.84
CA ASN A 668 -12.73 -21.28 1.85
C ASN A 668 -12.27 -21.95 3.17
N ILE A 669 -12.55 -21.32 4.31
CA ILE A 669 -12.34 -21.92 5.64
C ILE A 669 -13.71 -22.08 6.29
N ARG A 670 -14.00 -23.30 6.78
CA ARG A 670 -15.27 -23.62 7.44
C ARG A 670 -15.09 -24.67 8.53
N PRO A 671 -16.05 -24.81 9.46
CA PRO A 671 -16.10 -25.96 10.36
C PRO A 671 -16.11 -27.30 9.59
N PHE A 672 -15.50 -28.31 10.19
CA PHE A 672 -15.47 -29.68 9.69
C PHE A 672 -16.89 -30.27 9.62
N GLN A 673 -17.16 -31.08 8.59
CA GLN A 673 -18.42 -31.79 8.38
C GLN A 673 -18.15 -33.29 8.17
N ASN A 674 -19.10 -34.16 8.53
CA ASN A 674 -18.92 -35.62 8.42
C ASN A 674 -18.53 -36.13 7.01
N ARG A 675 -18.85 -35.37 5.95
CA ARG A 675 -18.45 -35.64 4.56
C ARG A 675 -16.96 -35.42 4.27
N ASP A 676 -16.24 -34.75 5.15
CA ASP A 676 -14.82 -34.40 4.98
C ASP A 676 -13.89 -35.52 5.51
N LYS A 677 -14.45 -36.63 6.02
CA LYS A 677 -13.68 -37.84 6.35
C LYS A 677 -13.12 -38.45 5.05
N CYS A 678 -11.84 -38.78 5.06
CA CYS A 678 -11.16 -39.34 3.90
C CYS A 678 -11.44 -40.85 3.79
N ASP A 679 -12.11 -41.27 2.71
CA ASP A 679 -12.34 -42.69 2.39
C ASP A 679 -11.03 -43.34 1.92
N SER A 680 -10.42 -44.19 2.77
CA SER A 680 -9.25 -44.96 2.38
C SER A 680 -9.64 -46.26 1.66
N ALA A 681 -8.88 -46.64 0.62
CA ALA A 681 -9.12 -47.85 -0.19
C ALA A 681 -8.72 -49.18 0.50
N VAL A 682 -8.88 -49.24 1.83
CA VAL A 682 -8.50 -50.36 2.71
C VAL A 682 -9.76 -51.01 3.27
N SER A 683 -9.67 -52.25 3.76
CA SER A 683 -10.79 -52.99 4.38
C SER A 683 -11.47 -52.29 5.57
N HIS A 684 -10.86 -51.22 6.11
CA HIS A 684 -11.46 -50.31 7.07
C HIS A 684 -11.28 -48.86 6.59
N PRO A 685 -12.17 -48.31 5.73
CA PRO A 685 -11.99 -46.99 5.13
C PRO A 685 -11.82 -45.87 6.19
N ASP A 686 -12.57 -45.96 7.29
CA ASP A 686 -12.54 -45.02 8.41
C ASP A 686 -11.25 -44.99 9.24
N LEU A 687 -10.41 -46.05 9.21
CA LEU A 687 -9.40 -46.31 10.25
C LEU A 687 -8.41 -45.16 10.43
N ILE A 688 -7.95 -44.58 9.32
CA ILE A 688 -7.00 -43.45 9.31
C ILE A 688 -7.69 -42.20 9.88
N GLY A 689 -8.93 -41.93 9.47
CA GLY A 689 -9.71 -40.80 9.95
C GLY A 689 -9.99 -40.90 11.46
N ASP A 690 -10.47 -42.05 11.92
CA ASP A 690 -10.79 -42.27 13.34
C ASP A 690 -9.53 -42.25 14.24
N ARG A 691 -8.36 -42.64 13.72
CA ARG A 691 -7.07 -42.52 14.44
C ARG A 691 -6.61 -41.07 14.62
N TYR A 692 -6.52 -40.30 13.53
CA TYR A 692 -5.87 -38.99 13.56
C TYR A 692 -6.80 -37.83 13.89
N VAL A 693 -8.05 -37.87 13.39
CA VAL A 693 -8.99 -36.74 13.53
C VAL A 693 -10.26 -37.10 14.33
N GLY A 694 -10.65 -38.37 14.34
CA GLY A 694 -11.94 -38.84 14.91
C GLY A 694 -12.17 -38.44 16.36
N ALA A 695 -11.15 -38.53 17.22
CA ALA A 695 -11.27 -38.12 18.62
C ALA A 695 -11.60 -36.62 18.78
N SER A 696 -10.94 -35.76 18.01
CA SER A 696 -11.23 -34.32 18.01
C SER A 696 -12.65 -34.04 17.49
N LEU A 697 -13.05 -34.70 16.41
CA LEU A 697 -14.37 -34.56 15.80
C LEU A 697 -15.51 -35.09 16.69
N ALA A 698 -15.27 -36.13 17.48
CA ALA A 698 -16.28 -36.71 18.36
C ALA A 698 -16.40 -36.00 19.71
N LEU A 699 -15.30 -35.42 20.23
CA LEU A 699 -15.27 -34.84 21.57
C LEU A 699 -15.31 -33.31 21.58
N CYS A 700 -14.76 -32.64 20.57
CA CYS A 700 -14.71 -31.19 20.42
C CYS A 700 -14.80 -30.73 18.94
N PRO A 701 -15.86 -31.14 18.20
CA PRO A 701 -16.06 -30.76 16.79
C PRO A 701 -16.05 -29.25 16.56
N GLU A 702 -16.46 -28.47 17.56
CA GLU A 702 -16.55 -27.02 17.51
C GLU A 702 -15.20 -26.29 17.34
N TYR A 703 -14.07 -26.97 17.51
CA TYR A 703 -12.73 -26.44 17.24
C TYR A 703 -12.06 -27.13 16.04
N SER A 704 -12.84 -27.79 15.17
CA SER A 704 -12.32 -28.47 13.99
C SER A 704 -12.67 -27.68 12.72
N PHE A 705 -11.67 -27.17 12.03
CA PHE A 705 -11.79 -26.40 10.79
C PHE A 705 -11.13 -27.14 9.63
N VAL A 706 -11.71 -26.98 8.44
CA VAL A 706 -11.11 -27.40 7.17
C VAL A 706 -10.84 -26.19 6.29
N LEU A 707 -9.74 -26.28 5.56
CA LEU A 707 -9.39 -25.42 4.44
C LEU A 707 -9.69 -26.20 3.16
N GLU A 708 -10.48 -25.61 2.27
CA GLU A 708 -10.83 -26.20 0.98
C GLU A 708 -10.62 -25.20 -0.17
N ASP A 709 -10.36 -25.73 -1.35
CA ASP A 709 -10.34 -25.00 -2.62
C ASP A 709 -11.16 -25.75 -3.69
N GLU A 710 -11.07 -25.33 -4.95
CA GLU A 710 -11.81 -25.91 -6.08
C GLU A 710 -11.60 -27.43 -6.27
N LEU A 711 -10.50 -27.99 -5.76
CA LEU A 711 -10.21 -29.44 -5.81
C LEU A 711 -10.71 -30.22 -4.58
N GLY A 712 -11.16 -29.55 -3.52
CA GLY A 712 -11.60 -30.16 -2.25
C GLY A 712 -10.80 -29.70 -1.05
N VAL A 713 -10.82 -30.50 0.03
CA VAL A 713 -10.10 -30.20 1.28
C VAL A 713 -8.59 -30.31 1.08
N CYS A 714 -7.87 -29.22 1.35
CA CYS A 714 -6.42 -29.12 1.21
C CYS A 714 -5.69 -28.77 2.51
N GLY A 715 -6.41 -28.63 3.63
CA GLY A 715 -5.83 -28.57 4.97
C GLY A 715 -6.88 -28.68 6.08
N CYS A 716 -6.44 -28.92 7.30
CA CYS A 716 -7.28 -28.93 8.49
C CYS A 716 -6.56 -28.36 9.71
N ALA A 717 -7.34 -27.81 10.64
CA ALA A 717 -6.86 -27.37 11.94
C ALA A 717 -7.81 -27.88 13.01
N LEU A 718 -7.27 -28.60 13.99
CA LEU A 718 -8.02 -29.27 15.05
C LEU A 718 -7.56 -28.71 16.39
N GLY A 719 -8.46 -28.02 17.07
CA GLY A 719 -8.26 -27.54 18.43
C GLY A 719 -8.89 -28.44 19.48
N VAL A 720 -8.39 -28.30 20.69
CA VAL A 720 -8.97 -28.80 21.93
C VAL A 720 -8.93 -27.64 22.92
N LEU A 721 -10.07 -27.21 23.46
CA LEU A 721 -10.10 -26.07 24.39
C LEU A 721 -9.37 -26.36 25.71
N ASP A 722 -9.63 -27.52 26.31
CA ASP A 722 -9.04 -27.98 27.57
C ASP A 722 -8.48 -29.39 27.39
N ALA A 723 -7.15 -29.52 27.34
CA ALA A 723 -6.47 -30.76 27.04
C ALA A 723 -6.67 -31.85 28.11
N ARG A 724 -6.88 -31.46 29.38
CA ARG A 724 -7.08 -32.37 30.52
C ARG A 724 -8.45 -33.03 30.46
N SER A 725 -9.48 -32.24 30.21
CA SER A 725 -10.88 -32.66 30.07
C SER A 725 -11.05 -33.51 28.81
N PHE A 726 -10.34 -33.18 27.74
CA PHE A 726 -10.25 -34.02 26.54
C PHE A 726 -9.58 -35.37 26.82
N ALA A 727 -8.44 -35.41 27.51
CA ALA A 727 -7.76 -36.67 27.84
C ALA A 727 -8.67 -37.62 28.66
N LYS A 728 -9.36 -37.08 29.68
CA LYS A 728 -10.35 -37.83 30.46
C LYS A 728 -11.50 -38.37 29.59
N ARG A 729 -12.09 -37.54 28.72
CA ARG A 729 -13.18 -37.97 27.81
C ARG A 729 -12.70 -38.95 26.74
N TYR A 730 -11.45 -38.85 26.29
CA TYR A 730 -10.84 -39.80 25.36
C TYR A 730 -10.74 -41.18 26.00
N GLN A 731 -10.13 -41.28 27.19
CA GLN A 731 -9.97 -42.55 27.90
C GLN A 731 -11.33 -43.15 28.31
N ALA A 732 -12.28 -42.32 28.77
CA ALA A 732 -13.57 -42.79 29.28
C ALA A 732 -14.61 -43.14 28.19
N SER A 733 -14.49 -42.61 26.97
CA SER A 733 -15.56 -42.75 25.95
C SER A 733 -15.05 -43.06 24.54
N TRP A 734 -14.02 -42.37 24.05
CA TRP A 734 -13.54 -42.59 22.68
C TRP A 734 -12.74 -43.89 22.54
N LEU A 735 -11.76 -44.12 23.41
CA LEU A 735 -10.87 -45.28 23.35
C LEU A 735 -11.63 -46.62 23.53
N PRO A 736 -12.61 -46.77 24.46
CA PRO A 736 -13.45 -47.96 24.52
C PRO A 736 -14.28 -48.19 23.25
N ALA A 737 -14.85 -47.12 22.68
CA ALA A 737 -15.65 -47.22 21.45
C ALA A 737 -14.81 -47.64 20.24
N MET A 738 -13.57 -47.15 20.11
CA MET A 738 -12.65 -47.57 19.04
C MET A 738 -12.15 -49.00 19.24
N ARG A 739 -11.83 -49.40 20.48
CA ARG A 739 -11.46 -50.79 20.81
C ARG A 739 -12.60 -51.78 20.53
N ASP A 740 -13.87 -51.36 20.63
CA ASP A 740 -15.03 -52.15 20.22
C ASP A 740 -15.20 -52.18 18.69
N LYS A 741 -15.17 -51.02 18.02
CA LYS A 741 -15.30 -50.87 16.57
C LYS A 741 -14.26 -51.68 15.78
N TYR A 742 -13.02 -51.70 16.26
CA TYR A 742 -11.89 -52.38 15.60
C TYR A 742 -11.47 -53.68 16.31
N ARG A 743 -12.34 -54.30 17.11
CA ARG A 743 -12.03 -55.57 17.80
C ARG A 743 -11.62 -56.66 16.79
N PRO A 744 -10.48 -57.35 16.98
CA PRO A 744 -10.06 -58.46 16.11
C PRO A 744 -11.12 -59.57 16.07
N ARG A 745 -11.56 -59.94 14.87
CA ARG A 745 -12.42 -61.11 14.66
C ARG A 745 -11.56 -62.38 14.60
N ALA A 746 -12.09 -63.50 15.11
CA ALA A 746 -11.38 -64.79 15.20
C ALA A 746 -10.90 -65.38 13.84
N HIS A 747 -11.38 -64.85 12.71
CA HIS A 747 -10.94 -65.18 11.36
C HIS A 747 -10.53 -63.94 10.54
N GLY A 748 -10.18 -62.83 11.21
CA GLY A 748 -9.70 -61.62 10.56
C GLY A 748 -8.23 -61.73 10.15
N GLY A 749 -7.89 -61.28 8.93
CA GLY A 749 -6.50 -61.18 8.48
C GLY A 749 -5.70 -60.09 9.20
N ALA A 750 -4.39 -60.02 8.91
CA ALA A 750 -3.42 -59.15 9.59
C ALA A 750 -3.87 -57.69 9.79
N ALA A 751 -4.51 -57.08 8.79
CA ALA A 751 -5.04 -55.71 8.86
C ALA A 751 -6.03 -55.47 10.03
N SER A 752 -6.77 -56.48 10.47
CA SER A 752 -7.68 -56.38 11.64
C SER A 752 -6.93 -56.45 12.97
N GLN A 753 -5.74 -57.07 13.02
CA GLN A 753 -4.87 -57.08 14.19
C GLN A 753 -4.08 -55.78 14.28
N GLU A 754 -3.54 -55.28 13.15
CA GLU A 754 -2.89 -53.97 13.06
C GLU A 754 -3.85 -52.86 13.51
N ALA A 755 -5.07 -52.79 12.96
CA ALA A 755 -6.08 -51.80 13.35
C ALA A 755 -6.38 -51.79 14.86
N ALA A 756 -6.39 -52.96 15.50
CA ALA A 756 -6.61 -53.09 16.94
C ALA A 756 -5.39 -52.70 17.78
N GLN A 757 -4.16 -52.85 17.27
CA GLN A 757 -2.94 -52.39 17.94
C GLN A 757 -2.87 -50.86 17.99
N LEU A 758 -3.34 -50.16 16.95
CA LEU A 758 -3.32 -48.70 16.88
C LEU A 758 -4.13 -47.97 17.96
N PHE A 759 -5.02 -48.68 18.67
CA PHE A 759 -5.82 -48.17 19.80
C PHE A 759 -5.54 -48.92 21.11
N GLN A 760 -4.37 -49.55 21.25
CA GLN A 760 -3.93 -50.13 22.53
C GLN A 760 -3.23 -49.11 23.42
N ASP A 761 -2.44 -48.19 22.86
CA ASP A 761 -1.73 -47.16 23.62
C ASP A 761 -2.69 -46.20 24.34
N GLU A 762 -2.46 -45.99 25.63
CA GLU A 762 -3.21 -45.03 26.43
C GLU A 762 -2.59 -43.63 26.32
N LEU A 763 -3.45 -42.62 26.14
CA LEU A 763 -3.01 -41.24 26.02
C LEU A 763 -2.41 -40.74 27.34
N SER A 764 -1.09 -40.50 27.34
CA SER A 764 -0.37 -39.95 28.50
C SER A 764 -0.81 -38.52 28.80
N ASP A 765 -0.86 -38.14 30.07
CA ASP A 765 -1.19 -36.78 30.48
C ASP A 765 -0.02 -35.80 30.23
N TYR A 766 -0.37 -34.54 29.98
CA TYR A 766 0.59 -33.44 29.96
C TYR A 766 0.77 -32.87 31.38
N PRO A 767 1.96 -32.32 31.72
CA PRO A 767 2.20 -31.78 33.04
C PRO A 767 1.37 -30.52 33.32
N ASP A 768 1.07 -30.30 34.60
CA ASP A 768 0.25 -29.18 35.05
C ASP A 768 0.91 -27.82 34.78
N SER A 769 2.24 -27.76 34.71
CA SER A 769 3.03 -26.58 34.31
C SER A 769 2.67 -26.08 32.90
N LEU A 770 2.67 -26.98 31.92
CA LEU A 770 2.28 -26.70 30.55
C LEU A 770 0.82 -26.21 30.49
N LEU A 771 -0.08 -26.99 31.08
CA LEU A 771 -1.53 -26.76 30.97
C LEU A 771 -2.03 -25.53 31.74
N TYR A 772 -1.27 -25.02 32.71
CA TYR A 772 -1.57 -23.78 33.42
C TYR A 772 -1.49 -22.55 32.50
N HIS A 773 -0.46 -22.49 31.65
CA HIS A 773 -0.28 -21.39 30.68
C HIS A 773 -0.91 -21.68 29.31
N PHE A 774 -0.93 -22.95 28.90
CA PHE A 774 -1.39 -23.39 27.58
C PHE A 774 -2.45 -24.51 27.74
N PRO A 775 -3.67 -24.19 28.19
CA PRO A 775 -4.72 -25.19 28.41
C PRO A 775 -5.21 -25.85 27.11
N SER A 776 -5.10 -25.16 25.98
CA SER A 776 -5.59 -25.64 24.68
C SER A 776 -4.52 -26.36 23.86
N ARG A 777 -4.91 -27.38 23.10
CA ARG A 777 -4.03 -28.09 22.16
C ARG A 777 -4.43 -27.82 20.71
N LEU A 778 -3.44 -27.73 19.83
CA LEU A 778 -3.56 -27.52 18.39
C LEU A 778 -2.95 -28.70 17.61
N CYS A 779 -3.61 -29.10 16.52
CA CYS A 779 -3.02 -29.80 15.37
C CYS A 779 -3.34 -28.98 14.11
N LEU A 780 -2.38 -28.87 13.19
CA LEU A 780 -2.50 -28.07 11.97
C LEU A 780 -1.77 -28.80 10.85
N ASP A 781 -2.50 -29.22 9.82
CA ASP A 781 -1.94 -30.00 8.72
C ASP A 781 -2.47 -29.45 7.38
N ALA A 782 -1.61 -29.35 6.38
CA ALA A 782 -1.92 -28.81 5.06
C ALA A 782 -1.19 -29.62 3.98
N LEU A 783 -1.79 -29.70 2.80
CA LEU A 783 -1.20 -30.41 1.66
C LEU A 783 0.07 -29.69 1.17
N PRO A 784 1.15 -30.43 0.81
CA PRO A 784 2.39 -29.84 0.29
C PRO A 784 2.20 -28.98 -0.98
N GLU A 785 1.14 -29.22 -1.74
CA GLU A 785 0.79 -28.50 -2.98
C GLU A 785 0.15 -27.12 -2.75
N LEU A 786 0.04 -26.67 -1.50
CA LEU A 786 -0.51 -25.37 -1.15
C LEU A 786 0.48 -24.23 -1.46
N VAL A 787 0.36 -23.62 -2.64
CA VAL A 787 1.23 -22.55 -3.13
C VAL A 787 1.19 -21.28 -2.25
N ASP A 788 0.07 -20.99 -1.57
CA ASP A 788 -0.12 -19.78 -0.79
C ASP A 788 -0.16 -20.04 0.73
N CYS A 789 0.99 -19.90 1.37
CA CYS A 789 1.17 -20.10 2.82
C CYS A 789 0.33 -19.13 3.70
N SER A 790 -0.20 -18.03 3.14
CA SER A 790 -1.09 -17.11 3.87
C SER A 790 -2.40 -17.77 4.27
N VAL A 791 -2.80 -18.80 3.53
CA VAL A 791 -4.08 -19.47 3.74
C VAL A 791 -3.98 -20.49 4.87
N THR A 792 -2.84 -21.18 5.03
CA THR A 792 -2.52 -21.94 6.26
C THR A 792 -2.47 -21.04 7.48
N ARG A 793 -1.93 -19.82 7.35
CA ARG A 793 -1.98 -18.81 8.42
C ARG A 793 -3.43 -18.44 8.75
N SER A 794 -4.24 -18.13 7.75
CA SER A 794 -5.68 -17.82 7.92
C SER A 794 -6.44 -18.96 8.61
N LEU A 795 -6.14 -20.22 8.26
CA LEU A 795 -6.70 -21.41 8.91
C LEU A 795 -6.33 -21.51 10.39
N LEU A 796 -5.06 -21.30 10.73
CA LEU A 796 -4.63 -21.23 12.12
C LEU A 796 -5.30 -20.07 12.86
N THR A 797 -5.28 -18.86 12.28
CA THR A 797 -5.90 -17.65 12.84
C THR A 797 -7.39 -17.86 13.12
N ALA A 798 -8.14 -18.53 12.25
CA ALA A 798 -9.56 -18.87 12.48
C ALA A 798 -9.75 -19.76 13.71
N LEU A 799 -8.91 -20.79 13.88
CA LEU A 799 -8.95 -21.66 15.06
C LEU A 799 -8.54 -20.92 16.35
N LEU A 800 -7.45 -20.14 16.31
CA LEU A 800 -7.02 -19.35 17.47
C LEU A 800 -8.09 -18.35 17.90
N THR A 801 -8.82 -17.77 16.94
CA THR A 801 -9.98 -16.90 17.18
C THR A 801 -11.08 -17.63 17.97
N ALA A 802 -11.42 -18.86 17.58
CA ALA A 802 -12.45 -19.68 18.23
C ALA A 802 -12.05 -20.12 19.66
N LEU A 803 -10.78 -20.49 19.86
CA LEU A 803 -10.24 -20.85 21.19
C LEU A 803 -10.23 -19.64 22.13
N LYS A 804 -9.74 -18.48 21.67
CA LYS A 804 -9.75 -17.23 22.44
C LYS A 804 -11.16 -16.77 22.78
N ALA A 805 -12.12 -16.92 21.86
CA ALA A 805 -13.53 -16.61 22.09
C ALA A 805 -14.18 -17.46 23.20
N ASN A 806 -13.62 -18.62 23.54
CA ASN A 806 -14.06 -19.48 24.65
C ASN A 806 -13.12 -19.41 25.87
N GLY A 807 -12.36 -18.32 26.01
CA GLY A 807 -11.58 -18.03 27.22
C GLY A 807 -10.23 -18.75 27.30
N SER A 808 -9.75 -19.39 26.23
CA SER A 808 -8.39 -19.90 26.21
C SER A 808 -7.37 -18.76 26.32
N GLN A 809 -6.42 -18.92 27.24
CA GLN A 809 -5.32 -17.97 27.46
C GLN A 809 -4.06 -18.34 26.67
N GLY A 810 -3.97 -19.60 26.21
CA GLY A 810 -2.80 -20.11 25.51
C GLY A 810 -3.06 -21.48 24.88
N VAL A 811 -2.31 -21.74 23.81
CA VAL A 811 -2.38 -22.96 23.01
C VAL A 811 -0.99 -23.56 22.84
N PHE A 812 -0.89 -24.88 22.77
CA PHE A 812 0.34 -25.58 22.41
C PHE A 812 0.12 -26.63 21.30
N CYS A 813 1.21 -27.01 20.64
CA CYS A 813 1.25 -28.12 19.70
C CYS A 813 2.57 -28.89 19.82
N GLU A 814 2.57 -30.13 19.33
CA GLU A 814 3.78 -30.96 19.24
C GLU A 814 4.29 -30.96 17.79
N VAL A 815 5.59 -30.79 17.60
CA VAL A 815 6.25 -30.78 16.29
C VAL A 815 7.54 -31.61 16.34
N LEU A 816 7.84 -32.38 15.30
CA LEU A 816 9.10 -33.12 15.23
C LEU A 816 10.28 -32.18 14.96
N PRO A 817 11.43 -32.32 15.64
CA PRO A 817 12.64 -31.52 15.40
C PRO A 817 13.14 -31.55 13.95
N THR A 818 12.79 -32.60 13.21
CA THR A 818 13.13 -32.76 11.79
C THR A 818 12.28 -31.91 10.86
N ASP A 819 11.07 -31.48 11.28
CA ASP A 819 10.13 -30.67 10.50
C ASP A 819 10.46 -29.17 10.62
N HIS A 820 11.63 -28.82 10.11
CA HIS A 820 12.15 -27.45 10.10
C HIS A 820 11.16 -26.42 9.47
N PRO A 821 10.47 -26.71 8.35
CA PRO A 821 9.49 -25.78 7.78
C PRO A 821 8.32 -25.47 8.72
N ARG A 822 7.79 -26.46 9.44
CA ARG A 822 6.69 -26.27 10.39
C ARG A 822 7.14 -25.52 11.65
N LEU A 823 8.34 -25.79 12.13
CA LEU A 823 8.96 -25.04 13.23
C LEU A 823 9.14 -23.56 12.85
N GLU A 824 9.71 -23.26 11.68
CA GLU A 824 9.92 -21.89 11.20
C GLU A 824 8.59 -21.15 10.97
N PHE A 825 7.58 -21.83 10.40
CA PHE A 825 6.25 -21.29 10.19
C PHE A 825 5.58 -20.90 11.53
N LEU A 826 5.60 -21.80 12.53
CA LEU A 826 4.99 -21.53 13.84
C LEU A 826 5.77 -20.46 14.62
N ALA A 827 7.10 -20.45 14.56
CA ALA A 827 7.92 -19.41 15.17
C ALA A 827 7.63 -18.01 14.59
N LYS A 828 7.44 -17.90 13.27
CA LYS A 828 7.01 -16.65 12.60
C LYS A 828 5.59 -16.20 12.97
N LEU A 829 4.79 -17.09 13.55
CA LEU A 829 3.48 -16.80 14.13
C LEU A 829 3.54 -16.72 15.66
N GLY A 830 4.74 -16.47 16.21
CA GLY A 830 5.02 -16.26 17.63
C GLY A 830 4.61 -17.42 18.52
N PHE A 831 4.86 -18.65 18.07
CA PHE A 831 4.97 -19.81 18.96
C PHE A 831 6.43 -19.93 19.43
N LEU A 832 6.61 -20.30 20.70
CA LEU A 832 7.91 -20.43 21.36
C LEU A 832 8.12 -21.88 21.80
N GLU A 833 9.36 -22.37 21.71
CA GLU A 833 9.73 -23.69 22.24
C GLU A 833 9.67 -23.69 23.77
N ILE A 834 8.96 -24.66 24.34
CA ILE A 834 8.89 -24.87 25.79
C ILE A 834 9.95 -25.92 26.16
N PRO A 835 10.88 -25.62 27.11
CA PRO A 835 12.00 -26.49 27.44
C PRO A 835 11.59 -27.92 27.82
N ARG A 836 12.43 -28.88 27.39
CA ARG A 836 12.14 -30.32 27.43
C ARG A 836 11.72 -30.85 28.82
N GLY A 837 10.61 -31.59 28.81
CA GLY A 837 10.01 -32.24 29.97
C GLY A 837 8.53 -32.59 29.77
N GLU A 838 7.89 -32.04 28.73
CA GLU A 838 6.43 -31.93 28.65
C GLU A 838 5.80 -32.60 27.40
N THR A 839 6.53 -33.46 26.68
CA THR A 839 6.09 -34.07 25.40
C THR A 839 5.52 -35.49 25.58
N ARG A 840 4.55 -35.87 24.75
CA ARG A 840 4.04 -37.25 24.62
C ARG A 840 4.93 -38.11 23.74
N LEU A 841 5.38 -37.55 22.62
CA LEU A 841 6.37 -38.18 21.76
C LEU A 841 7.77 -37.92 22.32
N ARG A 842 8.53 -38.99 22.59
CA ARG A 842 9.89 -38.92 23.18
C ARG A 842 10.88 -38.05 22.39
N GLU A 843 10.59 -37.80 21.12
CA GLU A 843 11.45 -37.05 20.20
C GLU A 843 10.85 -35.72 19.72
N ALA A 844 9.59 -35.39 20.07
CA ALA A 844 8.99 -34.12 19.65
C ALA A 844 9.45 -32.91 20.48
N LEU A 845 9.12 -31.71 20.02
CA LEU A 845 9.20 -30.44 20.75
C LEU A 845 7.78 -29.95 21.05
N VAL A 846 7.56 -29.31 22.20
CA VAL A 846 6.33 -28.55 22.47
C VAL A 846 6.55 -27.10 22.06
N LEU A 847 5.66 -26.57 21.22
CA LEU A 847 5.59 -25.15 20.89
C LEU A 847 4.32 -24.54 21.48
N GLY A 848 4.46 -23.47 22.28
CA GLY A 848 3.35 -22.75 22.92
C GLY A 848 3.18 -21.31 22.43
N ARG A 849 1.94 -20.80 22.45
CA ARG A 849 1.58 -19.41 22.15
C ARG A 849 0.47 -18.92 23.08
N LEU A 850 0.63 -17.74 23.67
CA LEU A 850 -0.43 -17.04 24.40
C LEU A 850 -1.41 -16.37 23.41
N LEU A 851 -2.69 -16.28 23.78
CA LEU A 851 -3.79 -15.80 22.91
C LEU A 851 -4.37 -14.46 23.34
#